data_AF-A0A380TLX6-F1
#
_entry.id   AF-A0A380TLX6-F1
#
_cell.length_a   1.000
_cell.length_b   1.000
_cell.length_c   1.000
_cell.angle_alpha   90.00
_cell.angle_beta   90.00
_cell.angle_gamma   90.00
#
_symmetry.space_group_name_H-M   'P 1'
#
loop_
_entity.id
_entity.type
_entity.pdbx_description
1 polymer ?
#
loop_
_entity_poly.entity_id
_entity_poly.type
_entity_poly.pdbx_seq_one_letter_code
_entity_poly.pdbx_strand_id
1 'polypeptide(L)'
;MSRPLYRLGKAHGRLGALLLGVVVALATGADAAAANAGESLARPFELNAVPENPLIRVDQFGYRPADPKVAVLSDPAIGFDAAAGYRPSRILEVRQVGTGAIIFRGVAEAWSEGRIEPSSGDRGWWFDFSAVRTPGDYVVYDADQHVRSGVFRIAAGVYAPVLKAAMRVFFYNRSGHAKARPHADPCWVDDAADPGPSEERRARSIEHPEDETLVRDVRGGWFDAGDTNKYVTFAAEPVHQLLAAYRGRPQIWKDDFNIPESGNGVADILDEVRWEIAWLKRMQVEDGGVLIKVGSLDFHETSPPSADRRPRYYGPVCSSSTIAAAGMFAHAALVFGQVQELKPEAEELQARAVAAWGHYRRAPKSSQCDEQKIKAGDADLSLEQQAGLSVVAAVYLFALTREPAYASYIRAHKNAAQPFGPGGWNGYRPAEGEALVFYATLSEADPAVRSAIIERKLGDLATRRDLYGFYPERDLYRSYLPDQAYHWGSNRVRAQIGSINLELAQAPFAIEDASYRTRALTALQYLHGVNPLGVVYLSNMYALGAERSVNEIFHGWFADGTAFDNALTSACGPPPGYLVGGPNAAYSGPLSPPRRHPPQKAYRDWNGGWPDRSWEITEPSISYQASYVKLLSKFID
;
A
#
# COMPACT_ATOMS: atom_id res chain seq x y z
N MET A 1 -47.09 50.05 30.61
CA MET A 1 -47.33 48.61 30.43
C MET A 1 -45.99 47.91 30.27
N SER A 2 -45.65 46.78 30.89
CA SER A 2 -45.96 46.29 32.24
C SER A 2 -44.75 45.46 32.74
N ARG A 3 -44.26 45.74 33.95
CA ARG A 3 -43.26 44.96 34.75
C ARG A 3 -43.91 43.67 35.32
N PRO A 4 -43.26 42.73 36.09
CA PRO A 4 -41.95 42.70 36.81
C PRO A 4 -41.08 41.45 36.45
N LEU A 5 -40.07 40.92 37.18
CA LEU A 5 -38.83 41.35 37.92
C LEU A 5 -37.88 40.08 37.94
N TYR A 6 -36.54 40.11 37.91
CA TYR A 6 -35.53 40.39 38.97
C TYR A 6 -35.64 39.51 40.25
N ARG A 7 -34.57 39.05 40.94
CA ARG A 7 -33.10 39.02 40.70
C ARG A 7 -32.38 38.15 41.78
N LEU A 8 -31.20 37.60 41.44
CA LEU A 8 -29.93 37.52 42.22
C LEU A 8 -29.89 37.29 43.76
N GLY A 9 -28.97 36.40 44.21
CA GLY A 9 -28.40 36.41 45.57
C GLY A 9 -27.17 35.49 45.75
N LYS A 10 -25.99 36.06 46.07
CA LYS A 10 -24.76 35.34 46.53
C LYS A 10 -24.61 35.50 48.05
N ALA A 11 -24.00 34.54 48.76
CA ALA A 11 -22.85 34.79 49.67
C ALA A 11 -22.38 33.57 50.54
N HIS A 12 -21.07 33.31 50.49
CA HIS A 12 -20.12 33.03 51.60
C HIS A 12 -20.50 32.18 52.84
N GLY A 13 -19.90 30.99 52.92
CA GLY A 13 -18.82 30.69 53.89
C GLY A 13 -19.16 30.14 55.29
N ARG A 14 -18.49 29.03 55.69
CA ARG A 14 -17.57 28.95 56.86
C ARG A 14 -16.91 27.58 57.02
N LEU A 15 -15.77 27.57 57.73
CA LEU A 15 -15.03 26.39 58.18
C LEU A 15 -15.83 25.56 59.20
N GLY A 16 -15.53 24.26 59.27
CA GLY A 16 -15.94 23.38 60.35
C GLY A 16 -15.08 22.11 60.39
N ALA A 17 -13.88 22.21 60.97
CA ALA A 17 -13.04 21.05 61.24
C ALA A 17 -13.43 20.45 62.60
N LEU A 18 -13.55 19.12 62.69
CA LEU A 18 -13.50 18.41 63.97
C LEU A 18 -12.66 17.14 63.83
N LEU A 19 -11.49 17.14 64.47
CA LEU A 19 -10.75 15.94 64.82
C LEU A 19 -11.23 15.46 66.20
N LEU A 20 -11.51 14.17 66.33
CA LEU A 20 -11.44 13.33 67.54
C LEU A 20 -11.79 11.89 67.07
N GLY A 21 -11.18 10.80 67.52
CA GLY A 21 -10.05 10.60 68.41
C GLY A 21 -9.64 9.12 68.36
N VAL A 22 -8.39 8.80 68.71
CA VAL A 22 -7.79 7.47 68.53
C VAL A 22 -8.31 6.45 69.55
N VAL A 23 -8.55 5.21 69.11
CA VAL A 23 -8.37 4.01 69.95
C VAL A 23 -7.55 2.98 69.17
N VAL A 24 -6.39 2.62 69.72
CA VAL A 24 -5.57 1.48 69.30
C VAL A 24 -5.94 0.29 70.18
N ALA A 25 -6.12 -0.88 69.58
CA ALA A 25 -6.08 -2.16 70.28
C ALA A 25 -5.24 -3.14 69.46
N LEU A 26 -4.20 -3.69 70.09
CA LEU A 26 -3.23 -4.59 69.45
C LEU A 26 -3.60 -6.07 69.65
N ALA A 27 -3.05 -6.88 68.75
CA ALA A 27 -3.29 -8.29 68.51
C ALA A 27 -3.19 -9.27 69.70
N THR A 28 -4.07 -10.28 69.65
CA THR A 28 -3.85 -11.71 69.97
C THR A 28 -4.84 -12.50 69.09
N GLY A 29 -4.57 -13.66 68.48
CA GLY A 29 -3.38 -14.54 68.47
C GLY A 29 -3.83 -16.00 68.24
N ALA A 30 -3.13 -16.71 67.35
CA ALA A 30 -3.22 -18.15 67.05
C ALA A 30 -4.41 -18.71 66.22
N ASP A 31 -4.01 -19.38 65.13
CA ASP A 31 -4.50 -20.64 64.54
C ASP A 31 -5.95 -20.83 64.07
N ALA A 32 -6.27 -21.61 63.04
CA ALA A 32 -5.58 -22.15 61.85
C ALA A 32 -6.58 -23.15 61.23
N ALA A 33 -7.08 -22.89 60.02
CA ALA A 33 -7.82 -23.90 59.25
C ALA A 33 -7.61 -23.61 57.75
N ALA A 34 -6.73 -24.37 57.12
CA ALA A 34 -6.44 -24.22 55.69
C ALA A 34 -7.60 -24.72 54.83
N ALA A 35 -8.07 -23.90 53.91
CA ALA A 35 -8.85 -24.33 52.75
C ALA A 35 -7.91 -24.36 51.55
N ASN A 36 -7.60 -25.56 51.03
CA ASN A 36 -6.73 -25.75 49.88
C ASN A 36 -7.38 -25.15 48.61
N ALA A 37 -6.98 -23.93 48.25
CA ALA A 37 -7.01 -23.47 46.88
C ALA A 37 -5.66 -23.82 46.24
N GLY A 38 -5.65 -24.82 45.37
CA GLY A 38 -4.46 -25.15 44.59
C GLY A 38 -4.19 -24.06 43.57
N GLU A 39 -3.36 -23.07 43.92
CA GLU A 39 -2.71 -22.22 42.93
C GLU A 39 -1.80 -23.10 42.07
N SER A 40 -2.35 -23.57 40.96
CA SER A 40 -1.54 -23.99 39.83
C SER A 40 -0.70 -22.79 39.43
N LEU A 41 0.58 -22.82 39.76
CA LEU A 41 1.59 -21.96 39.17
C LEU A 41 1.58 -22.22 37.67
N ALA A 42 0.75 -21.45 36.97
CA ALA A 42 0.59 -21.56 35.53
C ALA A 42 1.98 -21.38 34.91
N ARG A 43 2.49 -22.46 34.30
CA ARG A 43 3.76 -22.39 33.57
C ARG A 43 3.63 -21.26 32.55
N PRO A 44 4.63 -20.37 32.44
CA PRO A 44 4.62 -19.33 31.42
C PRO A 44 4.40 -19.99 30.05
N PHE A 45 3.61 -19.34 29.19
CA PHE A 45 3.43 -19.82 27.82
C PHE A 45 4.72 -19.54 27.06
N GLU A 46 5.60 -20.54 27.04
CA GLU A 46 6.76 -20.59 26.17
C GLU A 46 6.25 -20.72 24.73
N LEU A 47 6.33 -19.62 23.97
CA LEU A 47 5.86 -19.53 22.59
C LEU A 47 6.40 -20.66 21.69
N ASN A 48 7.63 -21.10 21.97
CA ASN A 48 8.35 -22.14 21.23
C ASN A 48 7.97 -23.56 21.66
N ALA A 49 7.25 -23.74 22.77
CA ALA A 49 6.74 -25.04 23.22
C ALA A 49 5.40 -25.42 22.58
N VAL A 50 4.73 -24.47 21.92
CA VAL A 50 3.45 -24.68 21.23
C VAL A 50 3.63 -24.50 19.72
N PRO A 51 3.36 -25.52 18.89
CA PRO A 51 3.50 -25.39 17.44
C PRO A 51 2.52 -24.37 16.86
N GLU A 52 3.01 -23.54 15.94
CA GLU A 52 2.16 -22.76 15.04
C GLU A 52 1.37 -23.73 14.16
N ASN A 53 0.05 -23.57 14.12
CA ASN A 53 -0.77 -24.12 13.05
C ASN A 53 -1.00 -23.00 12.02
N PRO A 54 -0.45 -23.13 10.80
CA PRO A 54 -0.59 -22.09 9.79
C PRO A 54 -2.06 -21.80 9.47
N LEU A 55 -2.97 -22.76 9.62
CA LEU A 55 -4.40 -22.63 9.31
C LEU A 55 -5.18 -21.71 10.30
N ILE A 56 -4.52 -21.12 11.30
CA ILE A 56 -5.09 -20.08 12.17
C ILE A 56 -4.55 -18.71 11.74
N ARG A 57 -5.24 -18.07 10.80
CA ARG A 57 -4.80 -16.85 10.11
C ARG A 57 -5.14 -15.59 10.92
N VAL A 58 -4.15 -14.71 11.08
CA VAL A 58 -4.24 -13.39 11.75
C VAL A 58 -3.51 -12.34 10.93
N ASP A 59 -3.73 -11.05 11.22
CA ASP A 59 -2.80 -10.00 10.81
C ASP A 59 -1.52 -10.20 11.64
N GLN A 60 -0.40 -10.54 10.99
CA GLN A 60 0.83 -10.91 11.70
C GLN A 60 1.58 -9.71 12.28
N PHE A 61 1.27 -8.48 11.84
CA PHE A 61 1.73 -7.28 12.55
C PHE A 61 0.78 -7.01 13.72
N GLY A 62 -0.53 -7.10 13.44
CA GLY A 62 -1.59 -7.18 14.43
C GLY A 62 -2.67 -6.13 14.25
N TYR A 63 -3.12 -5.53 15.35
CA TYR A 63 -4.40 -4.81 15.38
C TYR A 63 -4.33 -3.55 16.25
N ARG A 64 -4.99 -2.48 15.82
CA ARG A 64 -5.22 -1.32 16.70
C ARG A 64 -6.29 -1.65 17.76
N PRO A 65 -6.21 -1.07 18.98
CA PRO A 65 -7.14 -1.39 20.08
C PRO A 65 -8.62 -1.27 19.73
N ALA A 66 -9.00 -0.27 18.94
CA ALA A 66 -10.40 0.00 18.56
C ALA A 66 -10.86 -0.71 17.28
N ASP A 67 -9.95 -1.25 16.47
CA ASP A 67 -10.32 -1.89 15.20
C ASP A 67 -10.90 -3.31 15.44
N PRO A 68 -11.77 -3.80 14.52
CA PRO A 68 -12.21 -5.20 14.48
C PRO A 68 -11.04 -6.18 14.36
N LYS A 69 -11.11 -7.29 15.10
CA LYS A 69 -10.07 -8.31 15.19
C LYS A 69 -10.71 -9.68 15.06
N VAL A 70 -10.46 -10.33 13.93
CA VAL A 70 -11.02 -11.64 13.60
C VAL A 70 -9.91 -12.52 13.06
N ALA A 71 -9.72 -13.69 13.67
CA ALA A 71 -8.90 -14.74 13.09
C ALA A 71 -9.75 -15.59 12.14
N VAL A 72 -9.17 -15.95 10.99
CA VAL A 72 -9.80 -16.86 10.03
C VAL A 72 -9.17 -18.23 10.20
N LEU A 73 -9.99 -19.22 10.53
CA LEU A 73 -9.55 -20.58 10.79
C LEU A 73 -9.98 -21.45 9.61
N SER A 74 -9.04 -22.02 8.86
CA SER A 74 -9.35 -22.72 7.61
C SER A 74 -9.26 -24.24 7.69
N ASP A 75 -10.16 -24.90 6.96
CA ASP A 75 -10.20 -26.34 6.69
C ASP A 75 -10.16 -26.52 5.17
N PRO A 76 -8.95 -26.59 4.57
CA PRO A 76 -8.79 -26.73 3.13
C PRO A 76 -9.55 -27.90 2.53
N ALA A 77 -10.13 -27.68 1.35
CA ALA A 77 -10.88 -28.69 0.61
C ALA A 77 -10.43 -28.81 -0.85
N ILE A 78 -9.94 -27.72 -1.43
CA ILE A 78 -9.44 -27.62 -2.80
C ILE A 78 -8.19 -26.73 -2.79
N GLY A 79 -7.12 -27.17 -3.44
CA GLY A 79 -5.81 -26.49 -3.47
C GLY A 79 -4.65 -27.47 -3.31
N PHE A 80 -3.42 -26.96 -3.34
CA PHE A 80 -2.20 -27.75 -3.08
C PHE A 80 -2.11 -28.24 -1.62
N ASP A 81 -2.84 -27.57 -0.74
CA ASP A 81 -2.93 -27.75 0.70
C ASP A 81 -4.19 -28.51 1.14
N ALA A 82 -4.99 -29.07 0.21
CA ALA A 82 -6.24 -29.79 0.53
C ALA A 82 -6.06 -31.06 1.40
N ALA A 83 -4.83 -31.50 1.63
CA ALA A 83 -4.48 -32.57 2.57
C ALA A 83 -4.18 -32.05 3.99
N ALA A 84 -3.94 -30.74 4.16
CA ALA A 84 -3.94 -30.09 5.46
C ALA A 84 -5.39 -29.89 5.91
N GLY A 85 -5.68 -30.21 7.17
CA GLY A 85 -7.02 -30.10 7.73
C GLY A 85 -6.94 -29.60 9.16
N TYR A 86 -7.86 -28.73 9.54
CA TYR A 86 -7.97 -28.21 10.89
C TYR A 86 -9.43 -27.86 11.18
N ARG A 87 -9.94 -28.39 12.28
CA ARG A 87 -11.28 -28.07 12.78
C ARG A 87 -11.10 -27.46 14.14
N PRO A 88 -11.48 -26.19 14.37
CA PRO A 88 -11.25 -25.55 15.66
C PRO A 88 -12.02 -26.26 16.76
N SER A 89 -11.41 -26.35 17.93
CA SER A 89 -12.04 -26.81 19.16
C SER A 89 -13.18 -25.88 19.56
N ARG A 90 -14.08 -26.37 20.42
CA ARG A 90 -15.29 -25.65 20.83
C ARG A 90 -14.99 -24.27 21.43
N ILE A 91 -13.88 -24.13 22.15
CA ILE A 91 -13.42 -22.89 22.76
C ILE A 91 -12.01 -22.58 22.28
N LEU A 92 -11.82 -21.37 21.77
CA LEU A 92 -10.52 -20.80 21.47
C LEU A 92 -10.18 -19.71 22.49
N GLU A 93 -8.90 -19.48 22.68
CA GLU A 93 -8.37 -18.52 23.64
C GLU A 93 -7.54 -17.45 22.94
N VAL A 94 -7.54 -16.22 23.45
CA VAL A 94 -6.45 -15.27 23.19
C VAL A 94 -5.54 -15.29 24.40
N ARG A 95 -4.28 -15.69 24.20
CA ARG A 95 -3.27 -15.75 25.27
C ARG A 95 -2.21 -14.68 25.08
N GLN A 96 -1.81 -14.05 26.18
CA GLN A 96 -0.68 -13.12 26.20
C GLN A 96 0.64 -13.89 26.08
N VAL A 97 1.51 -13.44 25.18
CA VAL A 97 2.87 -14.00 25.00
C VAL A 97 3.71 -13.75 26.26
N GLY A 98 4.55 -14.71 26.63
CA GLY A 98 5.42 -14.66 27.80
C GLY A 98 4.73 -15.05 29.11
N THR A 99 3.60 -14.43 29.45
CA THR A 99 2.87 -14.77 30.69
C THR A 99 1.98 -16.01 30.52
N GLY A 100 1.45 -16.25 29.32
CA GLY A 100 0.43 -17.26 29.07
C GLY A 100 -0.96 -16.94 29.60
N ALA A 101 -1.18 -15.72 30.12
CA ALA A 101 -2.45 -15.29 30.66
C ALA A 101 -3.54 -15.35 29.59
N ILE A 102 -4.65 -16.02 29.89
CA ILE A 102 -5.84 -16.09 29.02
C ILE A 102 -6.58 -14.76 29.16
N ILE A 103 -6.56 -13.95 28.10
CA ILE A 103 -7.19 -12.62 28.06
C ILE A 103 -8.61 -12.69 27.52
N PHE A 104 -8.91 -13.67 26.67
CA PHE A 104 -10.22 -13.88 26.09
C PHE A 104 -10.49 -15.36 25.82
N ARG A 105 -11.77 -15.74 25.85
CA ARG A 105 -12.30 -17.06 25.49
C ARG A 105 -13.56 -16.84 24.65
N GLY A 106 -13.70 -17.60 23.57
CA GLY A 106 -14.88 -17.56 22.72
C GLY A 106 -15.03 -18.78 21.82
N VAL A 107 -16.06 -18.78 21.00
CA VAL A 107 -16.37 -19.83 20.01
C VAL A 107 -16.06 -19.28 18.62
N ALA A 108 -15.57 -20.12 17.70
CA ALA A 108 -15.44 -19.75 16.30
C ALA A 108 -16.75 -20.02 15.54
N GLU A 109 -17.26 -19.03 14.81
CA GLU A 109 -18.49 -19.15 14.03
C GLU A 109 -18.20 -19.69 12.63
N ALA A 110 -18.94 -20.71 12.20
CA ALA A 110 -18.75 -21.30 10.87
C ALA A 110 -19.16 -20.31 9.77
N TRP A 111 -18.23 -19.98 8.88
CA TRP A 111 -18.50 -19.06 7.78
C TRP A 111 -19.48 -19.72 6.79
N SER A 112 -20.51 -18.97 6.37
CA SER A 112 -21.38 -19.35 5.25
C SER A 112 -21.99 -20.75 5.38
N GLU A 113 -22.39 -21.13 6.60
CA GLU A 113 -22.94 -22.46 6.97
C GLU A 113 -21.96 -23.63 6.73
N GLY A 114 -20.65 -23.37 6.75
CA GLY A 114 -19.61 -24.37 6.52
C GLY A 114 -19.41 -24.74 5.04
N ARG A 115 -19.92 -23.92 4.11
CA ARG A 115 -19.67 -24.06 2.67
C ARG A 115 -18.20 -23.85 2.33
N ILE A 116 -17.75 -24.50 1.26
CA ILE A 116 -16.46 -24.22 0.64
C ILE A 116 -16.57 -22.88 -0.10
N GLU A 117 -15.68 -21.93 0.17
CA GLU A 117 -15.52 -20.72 -0.61
C GLU A 117 -14.88 -21.07 -1.97
N PRO A 118 -15.50 -20.74 -3.12
CA PRO A 118 -14.97 -21.12 -4.43
C PRO A 118 -13.60 -20.51 -4.77
N SER A 119 -13.32 -19.29 -4.30
CA SER A 119 -12.13 -18.53 -4.68
C SER A 119 -10.86 -18.95 -3.91
N SER A 120 -11.01 -19.49 -2.68
CA SER A 120 -9.89 -20.07 -1.91
C SER A 120 -9.87 -21.60 -1.95
N GLY A 121 -11.02 -22.26 -2.10
CA GLY A 121 -11.16 -23.71 -1.95
C GLY A 121 -11.25 -24.18 -0.49
N ASP A 122 -11.49 -23.29 0.46
CA ASP A 122 -11.51 -23.59 1.89
C ASP A 122 -12.92 -23.60 2.47
N ARG A 123 -13.14 -24.45 3.48
CA ARG A 123 -14.13 -24.17 4.53
C ARG A 123 -13.44 -23.36 5.63
N GLY A 124 -14.21 -22.70 6.49
CA GLY A 124 -13.60 -22.08 7.66
C GLY A 124 -14.55 -21.47 8.67
N TRP A 125 -13.95 -20.90 9.70
CA TRP A 125 -14.62 -20.23 10.80
C TRP A 125 -13.98 -18.87 11.08
N TRP A 126 -14.75 -18.02 11.75
CA TRP A 126 -14.28 -16.73 12.28
C TRP A 126 -14.28 -16.76 13.80
N PHE A 127 -13.13 -16.43 14.38
CA PHE A 127 -13.00 -16.16 15.80
C PHE A 127 -12.84 -14.66 16.00
N ASP A 128 -13.93 -13.99 16.40
CA ASP A 128 -13.92 -12.56 16.73
C ASP A 128 -13.42 -12.35 18.16
N PHE A 129 -12.32 -11.61 18.28
CA PHE A 129 -11.73 -11.21 19.56
C PHE A 129 -11.60 -9.68 19.65
N SER A 130 -12.45 -8.93 18.95
CA SER A 130 -12.48 -7.45 18.94
C SER A 130 -12.65 -6.82 20.32
N ALA A 131 -13.20 -7.58 21.28
CA ALA A 131 -13.29 -7.24 22.70
C ALA A 131 -11.92 -7.07 23.38
N VAL A 132 -10.86 -7.73 22.87
CA VAL A 132 -9.49 -7.52 23.35
C VAL A 132 -8.99 -6.17 22.83
N ARG A 133 -8.80 -5.23 23.76
CA ARG A 133 -8.30 -3.87 23.47
C ARG A 133 -7.02 -3.52 24.24
N THR A 134 -6.66 -4.33 25.23
CA THR A 134 -5.44 -4.17 26.02
C THR A 134 -4.22 -4.26 25.10
N PRO A 135 -3.28 -3.29 25.14
CA PRO A 135 -2.05 -3.41 24.38
C PRO A 135 -1.15 -4.54 24.89
N GLY A 136 -0.49 -5.25 23.97
CA GLY A 136 0.36 -6.39 24.27
C GLY A 136 0.60 -7.29 23.06
N ASP A 137 1.36 -8.36 23.28
CA ASP A 137 1.61 -9.41 22.27
C ASP A 137 0.78 -10.65 22.60
N TYR A 138 0.16 -11.21 21.57
CA TYR A 138 -0.87 -12.22 21.71
C TYR A 138 -0.77 -13.32 20.65
N VAL A 139 -1.40 -14.45 20.96
CA VAL A 139 -1.71 -15.53 20.00
C VAL A 139 -3.17 -15.94 20.17
N VAL A 140 -3.81 -16.40 19.09
CA VAL A 140 -5.00 -17.25 19.19
C VAL A 140 -4.50 -18.67 19.46
N TYR A 141 -5.06 -19.33 20.46
CA TYR A 141 -4.62 -20.64 20.93
C TYR A 141 -5.81 -21.62 21.01
N ASP A 142 -5.65 -22.78 20.40
CA ASP A 142 -6.54 -23.93 20.57
C ASP A 142 -5.94 -24.84 21.65
N ALA A 143 -6.60 -24.87 22.81
CA ALA A 143 -6.08 -25.55 23.98
C ALA A 143 -6.19 -27.08 23.91
N ASP A 144 -7.23 -27.60 23.25
CA ASP A 144 -7.48 -29.04 23.17
C ASP A 144 -6.61 -29.70 22.09
N GLN A 145 -6.27 -28.95 21.02
CA GLN A 145 -5.35 -29.39 19.96
C GLN A 145 -3.89 -28.98 20.17
N HIS A 146 -3.62 -28.14 21.17
CA HIS A 146 -2.28 -27.65 21.52
C HIS A 146 -1.55 -26.94 20.35
N VAL A 147 -2.26 -26.04 19.66
CA VAL A 147 -1.74 -25.26 18.52
C VAL A 147 -2.05 -23.77 18.66
N ARG A 148 -1.23 -22.92 18.02
CA ARG A 148 -1.39 -21.45 18.02
C ARG A 148 -1.48 -20.84 16.62
N SER A 149 -2.03 -19.64 16.51
CA SER A 149 -1.77 -18.72 15.39
C SER A 149 -0.35 -18.22 15.41
N GLY A 150 0.02 -17.48 14.36
CA GLY A 150 1.14 -16.55 14.43
C GLY A 150 1.00 -15.54 15.59
N VAL A 151 2.11 -15.00 16.09
CA VAL A 151 2.08 -13.87 17.05
C VAL A 151 1.51 -12.62 16.38
N PHE A 152 0.76 -11.82 17.13
CA PHE A 152 0.30 -10.51 16.70
C PHE A 152 0.31 -9.49 17.85
N ARG A 153 0.58 -8.22 17.53
CA ARG A 153 0.58 -7.13 18.52
C ARG A 153 -0.75 -6.39 18.53
N ILE A 154 -1.29 -6.09 19.71
CA ILE A 154 -2.32 -5.05 19.86
C ILE A 154 -1.64 -3.77 20.33
N ALA A 155 -1.66 -2.71 19.49
CA ALA A 155 -1.08 -1.41 19.81
C ALA A 155 -1.65 -0.32 18.87
N ALA A 156 -1.75 0.93 19.33
CA ALA A 156 -2.22 2.03 18.49
C ALA A 156 -1.30 2.26 17.28
N GLY A 157 0.02 2.33 17.52
CA GLY A 157 1.03 2.51 16.48
C GLY A 157 1.50 1.22 15.77
N VAL A 158 0.74 0.11 15.82
CA VAL A 158 1.18 -1.21 15.31
C VAL A 158 1.68 -1.18 13.87
N TYR A 159 1.08 -0.33 13.04
CA TYR A 159 1.38 -0.20 11.61
C TYR A 159 2.47 0.84 11.25
N ALA A 160 2.95 1.65 12.20
CA ALA A 160 3.92 2.70 11.90
C ALA A 160 5.30 2.17 11.44
N PRO A 161 5.88 1.11 12.05
CA PRO A 161 7.11 0.50 11.55
C PRO A 161 6.94 -0.13 10.16
N VAL A 162 5.76 -0.70 9.90
CA VAL A 162 5.39 -1.32 8.62
C VAL A 162 5.33 -0.25 7.52
N LEU A 163 4.74 0.92 7.80
CA LEU A 163 4.70 2.03 6.84
C LEU A 163 6.11 2.54 6.50
N LYS A 164 6.99 2.64 7.50
CA LYS A 164 8.39 3.05 7.29
C LYS A 164 9.13 2.05 6.40
N ALA A 165 9.01 0.74 6.65
CA ALA A 165 9.60 -0.27 5.78
C ALA A 165 9.03 -0.19 4.34
N ALA A 166 7.71 -0.08 4.22
CA ALA A 166 7.04 0.02 2.92
C ALA A 166 7.43 1.29 2.13
N MET A 167 7.68 2.42 2.79
CA MET A 167 8.17 3.63 2.12
C MET A 167 9.64 3.53 1.71
N ARG A 168 10.48 2.82 2.47
CA ARG A 168 11.91 2.64 2.15
C ARG A 168 12.16 1.81 0.89
N VAL A 169 11.16 1.09 0.37
CA VAL A 169 11.21 0.45 -0.95
C VAL A 169 11.53 1.47 -2.05
N PHE A 170 10.97 2.68 -1.98
CA PHE A 170 11.28 3.74 -2.95
C PHE A 170 12.77 4.15 -2.90
N PHE A 171 13.34 4.29 -1.69
CA PHE A 171 14.77 4.51 -1.50
C PHE A 171 15.63 3.41 -2.14
N TYR A 172 15.29 2.13 -1.89
CA TYR A 172 16.01 0.99 -2.47
C TYR A 172 15.86 0.91 -4.00
N ASN A 173 14.73 1.35 -4.56
CA ASN A 173 14.51 1.41 -6.01
C ASN A 173 15.10 2.65 -6.70
N ARG A 174 15.70 3.63 -5.99
CA ARG A 174 16.31 4.81 -6.64
C ARG A 174 17.43 4.43 -7.61
N SER A 175 17.27 4.66 -8.92
CA SER A 175 18.37 4.53 -9.90
C SER A 175 19.41 5.64 -9.73
N GLY A 176 20.66 5.42 -10.14
CA GLY A 176 21.72 6.44 -10.12
C GLY A 176 22.10 6.95 -8.72
N HIS A 177 21.78 6.21 -7.66
CA HIS A 177 21.95 6.60 -6.26
C HIS A 177 22.56 5.47 -5.43
N ALA A 178 23.65 5.73 -4.72
CA ALA A 178 24.31 4.75 -3.87
C ALA A 178 23.47 4.44 -2.63
N LYS A 179 23.34 3.15 -2.31
CA LYS A 179 22.64 2.67 -1.11
C LYS A 179 23.66 2.62 0.02
N ALA A 180 23.99 3.77 0.59
CA ALA A 180 25.07 3.90 1.57
C ALA A 180 24.56 3.84 3.03
N ARG A 181 25.44 3.40 3.95
CA ARG A 181 25.21 3.57 5.40
C ARG A 181 25.22 5.07 5.77
N PRO A 182 24.44 5.51 6.78
CA PRO A 182 23.59 4.73 7.68
C PRO A 182 22.18 4.41 7.12
N HIS A 183 21.87 4.85 5.91
CA HIS A 183 20.52 4.76 5.33
C HIS A 183 20.18 3.36 4.80
N ALA A 184 21.15 2.67 4.21
CA ALA A 184 21.05 1.24 3.87
C ALA A 184 21.63 0.37 4.99
N ASP A 185 20.91 -0.71 5.33
CA ASP A 185 21.41 -1.76 6.21
C ASP A 185 22.60 -2.52 5.56
N PRO A 186 23.51 -3.11 6.36
CA PRO A 186 24.71 -3.79 5.88
C PRO A 186 24.52 -4.74 4.69
N CYS A 187 23.40 -5.44 4.65
CA CYS A 187 23.04 -6.41 3.62
C CYS A 187 22.79 -5.75 2.26
N TRP A 188 22.15 -4.57 2.24
CA TRP A 188 21.69 -3.92 1.00
C TRP A 188 22.47 -2.62 0.74
N VAL A 189 23.74 -2.60 1.15
CA VAL A 189 24.68 -1.59 0.70
C VAL A 189 25.07 -1.89 -0.74
N ASP A 190 24.92 -0.90 -1.61
CA ASP A 190 25.32 -0.95 -3.01
C ASP A 190 25.87 0.42 -3.44
N ASP A 191 26.80 0.44 -4.38
CA ASP A 191 27.20 1.68 -5.02
C ASP A 191 26.05 2.26 -5.86
N ALA A 192 26.22 3.44 -6.44
CA ALA A 192 25.23 3.90 -7.42
C ALA A 192 25.19 2.92 -8.59
N ALA A 193 23.99 2.45 -8.95
CA ALA A 193 23.74 1.93 -10.29
C ALA A 193 24.33 2.93 -11.28
N ASP A 194 25.36 2.51 -12.02
CA ASP A 194 26.16 3.29 -12.96
C ASP A 194 27.22 4.28 -12.39
N PRO A 195 28.38 3.79 -11.87
CA PRO A 195 29.43 4.60 -11.25
C PRO A 195 30.53 5.14 -12.21
N GLY A 196 30.35 5.06 -13.54
CA GLY A 196 31.37 5.42 -14.54
C GLY A 196 31.16 6.79 -15.23
N PRO A 197 31.64 6.96 -16.48
CA PRO A 197 31.20 7.98 -17.46
C PRO A 197 29.73 7.78 -17.89
N SER A 198 28.89 7.67 -16.87
CA SER A 198 27.74 6.77 -16.73
C SER A 198 26.76 6.75 -17.89
N GLU A 199 26.36 5.55 -18.32
CA GLU A 199 25.38 5.27 -19.38
C GLU A 199 24.01 5.97 -19.17
N GLU A 200 23.50 6.11 -17.94
CA GLU A 200 22.31 6.93 -17.65
C GLU A 200 22.58 8.45 -17.80
N ARG A 201 23.83 8.92 -17.61
CA ARG A 201 24.19 10.32 -17.92
C ARG A 201 24.51 10.55 -19.39
N ARG A 202 24.68 9.46 -20.15
CA ARG A 202 25.04 9.43 -21.56
C ARG A 202 24.05 8.61 -22.39
N ALA A 203 22.78 8.60 -21.99
CA ALA A 203 21.80 7.73 -22.61
C ALA A 203 21.54 8.15 -24.06
N ARG A 204 21.43 7.16 -24.94
CA ARG A 204 21.30 7.33 -26.40
C ARG A 204 19.84 7.27 -26.83
N SER A 205 19.48 7.95 -27.92
CA SER A 205 18.16 7.76 -28.55
C SER A 205 18.04 6.35 -29.14
N ILE A 206 16.89 5.67 -28.98
CA ILE A 206 16.62 4.42 -29.74
C ILE A 206 16.36 4.66 -31.24
N GLU A 207 16.06 5.89 -31.64
CA GLU A 207 15.80 6.25 -33.03
C GLU A 207 17.12 6.55 -33.77
N HIS A 208 18.05 7.20 -33.06
CA HIS A 208 19.32 7.71 -33.59
C HIS A 208 20.47 7.46 -32.58
N PRO A 209 20.87 6.20 -32.34
CA PRO A 209 21.82 5.85 -31.27
C PRO A 209 23.26 6.35 -31.51
N GLU A 210 23.63 6.56 -32.77
CA GLU A 210 24.95 7.07 -33.19
C GLU A 210 25.07 8.60 -33.15
N ASP A 211 23.97 9.33 -32.90
CA ASP A 211 23.98 10.78 -32.85
C ASP A 211 24.39 11.29 -31.45
N GLU A 212 25.67 11.60 -31.28
CA GLU A 212 26.22 12.17 -30.05
C GLU A 212 25.59 13.52 -29.65
N THR A 213 24.89 14.23 -30.55
CA THR A 213 24.17 15.48 -30.20
C THR A 213 22.86 15.21 -29.46
N LEU A 214 22.36 13.96 -29.52
CA LEU A 214 21.15 13.50 -28.84
C LEU A 214 21.44 12.79 -27.51
N VAL A 215 22.71 12.64 -27.12
CA VAL A 215 23.10 12.03 -25.84
C VAL A 215 22.58 12.85 -24.65
N ARG A 216 21.90 12.20 -23.69
CA ARG A 216 21.20 12.88 -22.58
C ARG A 216 21.50 12.31 -21.20
N ASP A 217 21.46 13.19 -20.20
CA ASP A 217 21.43 12.81 -18.79
C ASP A 217 19.99 12.50 -18.35
N VAL A 218 19.69 11.22 -18.16
CA VAL A 218 18.40 10.68 -17.71
C VAL A 218 18.51 9.97 -16.36
N ARG A 219 19.49 10.36 -15.52
CA ARG A 219 19.74 9.73 -14.23
C ARG A 219 18.65 9.95 -13.18
N GLY A 220 18.61 9.08 -12.17
CA GLY A 220 17.68 9.19 -11.04
C GLY A 220 16.33 8.53 -11.32
N GLY A 221 15.32 8.86 -10.51
CA GLY A 221 14.02 8.21 -10.54
C GLY A 221 14.05 6.82 -9.91
N TRP A 222 12.93 6.12 -9.92
CA TRP A 222 12.81 4.75 -9.41
C TRP A 222 12.87 3.72 -10.54
N PHE A 223 13.50 2.57 -10.28
CA PHE A 223 13.20 1.33 -10.96
C PHE A 223 11.73 0.98 -10.71
N ASP A 224 10.96 0.75 -11.78
CA ASP A 224 9.52 0.57 -11.67
C ASP A 224 9.13 -0.76 -11.00
N ALA A 225 9.83 -1.83 -11.34
CA ALA A 225 9.48 -3.19 -10.93
C ALA A 225 10.72 -3.99 -10.50
N GLY A 226 10.80 -5.27 -10.88
CA GLY A 226 11.97 -6.10 -10.64
C GLY A 226 13.14 -5.77 -11.58
N ASP A 227 12.86 -5.25 -12.77
CA ASP A 227 13.87 -4.79 -13.73
C ASP A 227 14.43 -3.39 -13.41
N THR A 228 15.54 -3.01 -14.05
CA THR A 228 16.21 -1.72 -13.84
C THR A 228 15.79 -0.61 -14.83
N ASN A 229 14.61 -0.71 -15.45
CA ASN A 229 14.08 0.27 -16.40
C ASN A 229 13.14 1.28 -15.71
N LYS A 230 12.84 2.39 -16.40
CA LYS A 230 12.10 3.54 -15.85
C LYS A 230 11.10 4.06 -16.87
N TYR A 231 9.84 4.26 -16.48
CA TYR A 231 8.74 4.56 -17.40
C TYR A 231 7.91 5.76 -16.92
N VAL A 232 7.79 6.80 -17.75
CA VAL A 232 7.10 8.04 -17.38
C VAL A 232 5.59 7.81 -17.17
N THR A 233 5.00 6.88 -17.91
CA THR A 233 3.58 6.54 -17.79
C THR A 233 3.27 5.68 -16.58
N PHE A 234 4.19 4.81 -16.15
CA PHE A 234 3.96 3.95 -14.97
C PHE A 234 4.16 4.73 -13.66
N ALA A 235 5.07 5.72 -13.64
CA ALA A 235 5.24 6.65 -12.53
C ALA A 235 3.98 7.48 -12.19
N ALA A 236 3.03 7.62 -13.13
CA ALA A 236 1.83 8.43 -12.96
C ALA A 236 0.97 8.02 -11.76
N GLU A 237 0.69 6.72 -11.60
CA GLU A 237 -0.10 6.22 -10.47
C GLU A 237 0.57 6.44 -9.11
N PRO A 238 1.82 5.96 -8.86
CA PRO A 238 2.46 6.12 -7.57
C PRO A 238 2.69 7.59 -7.20
N VAL A 239 3.10 8.45 -8.15
CA VAL A 239 3.24 9.89 -7.88
C VAL A 239 1.90 10.51 -7.48
N HIS A 240 0.81 10.22 -8.20
CA HIS A 240 -0.51 10.74 -7.81
C HIS A 240 -0.98 10.19 -6.45
N GLN A 241 -0.75 8.92 -6.16
CA GLN A 241 -1.15 8.28 -4.91
C GLN A 241 -0.38 8.79 -3.69
N LEU A 242 0.95 8.89 -3.76
CA LEU A 242 1.79 9.35 -2.66
C LEU A 242 1.49 10.81 -2.31
N LEU A 243 1.34 11.67 -3.32
CA LEU A 243 0.92 13.06 -3.14
C LEU A 243 -0.49 13.18 -2.53
N ALA A 244 -1.44 12.33 -2.96
CA ALA A 244 -2.78 12.29 -2.38
C ALA A 244 -2.79 11.74 -0.93
N ALA A 245 -1.93 10.78 -0.62
CA ALA A 245 -1.76 10.21 0.71
C ALA A 245 -1.14 11.23 1.69
N TYR A 246 -0.14 11.99 1.24
CA TYR A 246 0.38 13.14 1.97
C TYR A 246 -0.70 14.20 2.21
N ARG A 247 -1.31 14.74 1.14
CA ARG A 247 -2.32 15.81 1.23
C ARG A 247 -3.51 15.43 2.13
N GLY A 248 -3.92 14.16 2.11
CA GLY A 248 -5.04 13.69 2.92
C GLY A 248 -4.75 13.56 4.42
N ARG A 249 -3.48 13.42 4.83
CA ARG A 249 -3.04 13.24 6.22
C ARG A 249 -1.58 13.72 6.43
N PRO A 250 -1.24 15.01 6.26
CA PRO A 250 0.16 15.43 6.31
C PRO A 250 0.86 15.10 7.64
N GLN A 251 0.12 15.08 8.75
CA GLN A 251 0.64 14.90 10.10
C GLN A 251 1.21 13.51 10.45
N ILE A 252 0.85 12.45 9.70
CA ILE A 252 1.37 11.10 9.97
C ILE A 252 2.73 10.87 9.31
N TRP A 253 3.04 11.61 8.26
CA TRP A 253 4.28 11.49 7.52
C TRP A 253 5.38 12.20 8.28
N LYS A 254 6.46 11.47 8.55
CA LYS A 254 7.60 11.96 9.33
C LYS A 254 8.77 12.28 8.41
N ASP A 255 9.76 12.88 9.02
CA ASP A 255 11.07 13.24 8.48
C ASP A 255 12.13 12.40 9.22
N ASP A 256 11.87 11.07 9.26
CA ASP A 256 12.61 10.10 10.08
C ASP A 256 12.69 8.68 9.48
N PHE A 257 12.29 8.46 8.23
CA PHE A 257 12.24 7.13 7.57
C PHE A 257 13.63 6.57 7.21
N ASN A 258 14.70 7.27 7.59
CA ASN A 258 16.11 6.90 7.42
C ASN A 258 16.53 6.82 5.94
N ILE A 259 16.08 7.78 5.15
CA ILE A 259 16.63 8.08 3.82
C ILE A 259 17.67 9.21 3.95
N PRO A 260 18.51 9.48 2.93
CA PRO A 260 19.53 10.53 3.00
C PRO A 260 18.98 11.94 3.24
N GLU A 261 17.71 12.16 2.88
CA GLU A 261 17.00 13.41 3.09
C GLU A 261 16.41 13.56 4.50
N SER A 262 16.29 12.49 5.31
CA SER A 262 15.64 12.54 6.63
C SER A 262 16.34 13.52 7.59
N GLY A 263 15.55 14.38 8.22
CA GLY A 263 15.95 15.50 9.07
C GLY A 263 16.06 16.85 8.36
N ASN A 264 15.60 16.97 7.10
CA ASN A 264 15.74 18.21 6.31
C ASN A 264 14.58 19.22 6.49
N GLY A 265 13.50 18.86 7.21
CA GLY A 265 12.29 19.67 7.40
C GLY A 265 11.12 19.33 6.48
N VAL A 266 11.32 18.40 5.53
CA VAL A 266 10.31 17.87 4.59
C VAL A 266 9.94 16.46 5.05
N ALA A 267 8.68 16.05 4.88
CA ALA A 267 8.29 14.67 5.18
C ALA A 267 8.84 13.71 4.10
N ASP A 268 9.45 12.59 4.49
CA ASP A 268 10.22 11.71 3.59
C ASP A 268 9.41 11.18 2.38
N ILE A 269 8.08 11.10 2.49
CA ILE A 269 7.20 10.77 1.36
C ILE A 269 7.30 11.78 0.21
N LEU A 270 7.50 13.07 0.54
CA LEU A 270 7.71 14.11 -0.44
C LEU A 270 9.13 14.11 -0.98
N ASP A 271 10.16 13.78 -0.18
CA ASP A 271 11.53 13.62 -0.68
C ASP A 271 11.65 12.44 -1.65
N GLU A 272 10.98 11.32 -1.38
CA GLU A 272 10.85 10.23 -2.35
C GLU A 272 10.12 10.69 -3.63
N VAL A 273 8.95 11.32 -3.52
CA VAL A 273 8.25 11.84 -4.73
C VAL A 273 9.12 12.86 -5.49
N ARG A 274 9.88 13.69 -4.77
CA ARG A 274 10.81 14.67 -5.33
C ARG A 274 11.96 13.99 -6.09
N TRP A 275 12.42 12.82 -5.65
CA TRP A 275 13.42 12.02 -6.38
C TRP A 275 12.91 11.62 -7.77
N GLU A 276 11.67 11.12 -7.86
CA GLU A 276 11.03 10.76 -9.12
C GLU A 276 10.74 11.98 -10.00
N ILE A 277 10.19 13.05 -9.40
CA ILE A 277 9.96 14.33 -10.07
C ILE A 277 11.27 14.91 -10.65
N ALA A 278 12.41 14.76 -9.97
CA ALA A 278 13.71 15.19 -10.48
C ALA A 278 14.17 14.41 -11.72
N TRP A 279 13.76 13.14 -11.88
CA TRP A 279 13.97 12.38 -13.11
C TRP A 279 13.00 12.79 -14.22
N LEU A 280 11.71 12.93 -13.90
CA LEU A 280 10.70 13.43 -14.86
C LEU A 280 11.10 14.78 -15.47
N LYS A 281 11.72 15.67 -14.68
CA LYS A 281 12.29 16.94 -15.17
C LYS A 281 13.39 16.79 -16.23
N ARG A 282 14.15 15.68 -16.23
CA ARG A 282 15.15 15.33 -17.26
C ARG A 282 14.53 14.70 -18.50
N MET A 283 13.41 14.01 -18.33
CA MET A 283 12.65 13.38 -19.43
C MET A 283 11.88 14.39 -20.28
N GLN A 284 11.68 15.62 -19.80
CA GLN A 284 11.03 16.69 -20.55
C GLN A 284 12.00 17.42 -21.48
N VAL A 285 11.62 17.55 -22.76
CA VAL A 285 12.33 18.35 -23.77
C VAL A 285 11.83 19.81 -23.80
N GLU A 286 12.58 20.68 -24.46
CA GLU A 286 12.43 22.15 -24.41
C GLU A 286 11.02 22.65 -24.80
N ASP A 287 10.35 22.01 -25.76
CA ASP A 287 9.02 22.43 -26.23
C ASP A 287 7.86 21.97 -25.32
N GLY A 288 8.18 21.26 -24.23
CA GLY A 288 7.27 20.71 -23.23
C GLY A 288 7.01 19.20 -23.35
N GLY A 289 7.33 18.57 -24.50
CA GLY A 289 7.15 17.14 -24.71
C GLY A 289 7.97 16.28 -23.75
N VAL A 290 7.56 15.03 -23.51
CA VAL A 290 8.24 14.15 -22.54
C VAL A 290 8.54 12.78 -23.15
N LEU A 291 9.80 12.36 -23.03
CA LEU A 291 10.32 11.05 -23.45
C LEU A 291 9.58 9.90 -22.73
N ILE A 292 9.34 8.77 -23.40
CA ILE A 292 8.40 7.76 -22.90
C ILE A 292 8.97 6.83 -21.81
N LYS A 293 10.19 6.29 -22.02
CA LYS A 293 10.86 5.37 -21.08
C LYS A 293 12.39 5.38 -21.25
N VAL A 294 13.11 4.82 -20.27
CA VAL A 294 14.56 4.58 -20.29
C VAL A 294 14.83 3.10 -19.98
N GLY A 295 15.76 2.48 -20.71
CA GLY A 295 16.13 1.09 -20.47
C GLY A 295 17.24 0.55 -21.37
N SER A 296 17.44 -0.77 -21.34
CA SER A 296 18.45 -1.49 -22.14
C SER A 296 17.84 -2.23 -23.34
N LEU A 297 18.66 -2.68 -24.29
CA LEU A 297 18.21 -3.41 -25.50
C LEU A 297 18.17 -4.94 -25.33
N ASP A 298 18.34 -5.43 -24.10
CA ASP A 298 18.33 -6.84 -23.71
C ASP A 298 17.69 -6.99 -22.31
N PHE A 299 17.43 -8.24 -21.91
CA PHE A 299 16.89 -8.60 -20.59
C PHE A 299 17.98 -9.08 -19.60
N HIS A 300 19.26 -8.75 -19.83
CA HIS A 300 20.37 -9.24 -19.00
C HIS A 300 20.56 -8.38 -17.74
N GLU A 301 19.59 -8.44 -16.83
CA GLU A 301 19.68 -7.77 -15.53
C GLU A 301 20.89 -8.28 -14.70
N THR A 302 21.45 -7.41 -13.87
CA THR A 302 22.68 -7.67 -13.11
C THR A 302 22.47 -7.41 -11.61
N SER A 303 22.99 -8.32 -10.77
CA SER A 303 22.96 -8.20 -9.30
C SER A 303 24.38 -7.97 -8.74
N PRO A 304 24.60 -6.96 -7.88
CA PRO A 304 23.68 -5.85 -7.58
C PRO A 304 23.63 -4.81 -8.74
N PRO A 305 22.68 -3.86 -8.74
CA PRO A 305 22.54 -2.86 -9.79
C PRO A 305 23.80 -2.02 -10.07
N SER A 306 24.65 -1.75 -9.07
CA SER A 306 25.95 -1.09 -9.29
C SER A 306 26.94 -1.87 -10.16
N ALA A 307 26.70 -3.14 -10.47
CA ALA A 307 27.50 -3.94 -11.38
C ALA A 307 27.02 -3.88 -12.85
N ASP A 308 25.83 -3.33 -13.14
CA ASP A 308 25.35 -3.18 -14.52
C ASP A 308 26.21 -2.16 -15.30
N ARG A 309 26.65 -2.55 -16.50
CA ARG A 309 27.46 -1.74 -17.44
C ARG A 309 26.84 -1.65 -18.83
N ARG A 310 25.58 -2.09 -18.99
CA ARG A 310 24.87 -2.04 -20.27
C ARG A 310 24.56 -0.59 -20.67
N PRO A 311 24.74 -0.23 -21.95
CA PRO A 311 24.32 1.06 -22.45
C PRO A 311 22.83 1.31 -22.23
N ARG A 312 22.50 2.54 -21.83
CA ARG A 312 21.13 2.97 -21.57
C ARG A 312 20.61 3.79 -22.73
N TYR A 313 19.36 3.54 -23.07
CA TYR A 313 18.67 4.19 -24.17
C TYR A 313 17.38 4.82 -23.67
N TYR A 314 16.94 5.89 -24.33
CA TYR A 314 15.65 6.52 -24.09
C TYR A 314 14.73 6.39 -25.31
N GLY A 315 13.44 6.19 -25.07
CA GLY A 315 12.39 6.20 -26.08
C GLY A 315 11.95 7.61 -26.49
N PRO A 316 11.27 7.77 -27.64
CA PRO A 316 10.88 9.07 -28.17
C PRO A 316 9.93 9.86 -27.26
N VAL A 317 9.73 11.14 -27.58
CA VAL A 317 8.63 11.93 -27.01
C VAL A 317 7.30 11.30 -27.42
N CYS A 318 6.42 11.05 -26.45
CA CYS A 318 5.08 10.52 -26.72
C CYS A 318 3.98 11.37 -26.08
N SER A 319 2.78 11.33 -26.66
CA SER A 319 1.62 12.01 -26.08
C SER A 319 1.15 11.38 -24.76
N SER A 320 1.38 10.07 -24.56
CA SER A 320 1.08 9.33 -23.32
C SER A 320 1.93 9.81 -22.14
N SER A 321 3.26 9.77 -22.28
CA SER A 321 4.21 10.29 -21.30
C SER A 321 4.06 11.80 -21.07
N THR A 322 3.82 12.58 -22.12
CA THR A 322 3.64 14.03 -21.99
C THR A 322 2.41 14.39 -21.14
N ILE A 323 1.26 13.72 -21.33
CA ILE A 323 0.06 14.03 -20.53
C ILE A 323 0.15 13.48 -19.10
N ALA A 324 0.78 12.32 -18.90
CA ALA A 324 1.11 11.79 -17.58
C ALA A 324 1.99 12.78 -16.80
N ALA A 325 3.08 13.25 -17.40
CA ALA A 325 3.99 14.23 -16.80
C ALA A 325 3.32 15.59 -16.52
N ALA A 326 2.45 16.07 -17.40
CA ALA A 326 1.67 17.29 -17.13
C ALA A 326 0.81 17.16 -15.85
N GLY A 327 0.20 15.99 -15.64
CA GLY A 327 -0.55 15.68 -14.41
C GLY A 327 0.34 15.56 -13.18
N MET A 328 1.44 14.81 -13.28
CA MET A 328 2.39 14.62 -12.19
C MET A 328 3.02 15.93 -11.72
N PHE A 329 3.53 16.75 -12.66
CA PHE A 329 4.12 18.05 -12.33
C PHE A 329 3.10 19.01 -11.72
N ALA A 330 1.86 19.06 -12.24
CA ALA A 330 0.81 19.91 -11.66
C ALA A 330 0.40 19.47 -10.25
N HIS A 331 0.32 18.15 -10.00
CA HIS A 331 -0.02 17.64 -8.67
C HIS A 331 1.13 17.85 -7.68
N ALA A 332 2.38 17.63 -8.10
CA ALA A 332 3.56 17.86 -7.29
C ALA A 332 3.69 19.35 -6.93
N ALA A 333 3.59 20.26 -7.91
CA ALA A 333 3.58 21.71 -7.67
C ALA A 333 2.51 22.14 -6.64
N LEU A 334 1.29 21.62 -6.77
CA LEU A 334 0.18 21.93 -5.86
C LEU A 334 0.44 21.52 -4.41
N VAL A 335 1.16 20.42 -4.19
CA VAL A 335 1.50 19.91 -2.85
C VAL A 335 2.79 20.56 -2.33
N PHE A 336 3.83 20.63 -3.16
CA PHE A 336 5.12 21.23 -2.82
C PHE A 336 4.97 22.73 -2.48
N GLY A 337 4.05 23.45 -3.12
CA GLY A 337 3.74 24.84 -2.78
C GLY A 337 3.17 25.05 -1.36
N GLN A 338 2.73 23.98 -0.69
CA GLN A 338 2.25 23.99 0.70
C GLN A 338 3.38 23.77 1.72
N VAL A 339 4.56 23.35 1.27
CA VAL A 339 5.77 23.08 2.08
C VAL A 339 6.78 24.18 1.82
N GLN A 340 7.25 24.87 2.85
CA GLN A 340 8.01 26.12 2.70
C GLN A 340 9.33 25.89 1.95
N GLU A 341 9.96 24.75 2.20
CA GLU A 341 11.22 24.26 1.67
C GLU A 341 11.14 23.91 0.18
N LEU A 342 9.95 23.56 -0.32
CA LEU A 342 9.73 23.09 -1.69
C LEU A 342 9.05 24.13 -2.60
N LYS A 343 8.69 25.32 -2.09
CA LYS A 343 8.03 26.38 -2.88
C LYS A 343 8.77 26.78 -4.17
N PRO A 344 10.10 26.99 -4.19
CA PRO A 344 10.80 27.35 -5.44
C PRO A 344 10.72 26.24 -6.50
N GLU A 345 10.71 24.99 -6.06
CA GLU A 345 10.53 23.83 -6.95
C GLU A 345 9.08 23.72 -7.45
N ALA A 346 8.09 24.07 -6.63
CA ALA A 346 6.70 24.13 -7.04
C ALA A 346 6.45 25.13 -8.21
N GLU A 347 7.12 26.28 -8.19
CA GLU A 347 7.06 27.28 -9.29
C GLU A 347 7.66 26.73 -10.60
N GLU A 348 8.81 26.05 -10.52
CA GLU A 348 9.41 25.34 -11.67
C GLU A 348 8.45 24.29 -12.23
N LEU A 349 7.87 23.46 -11.36
CA LEU A 349 6.97 22.38 -11.73
C LEU A 349 5.65 22.89 -12.32
N GLN A 350 5.13 24.04 -11.87
CA GLN A 350 3.99 24.68 -12.51
C GLN A 350 4.30 25.05 -13.97
N ALA A 351 5.43 25.69 -14.23
CA ALA A 351 5.83 26.06 -15.59
C ALA A 351 5.99 24.84 -16.50
N ARG A 352 6.61 23.76 -15.98
CA ARG A 352 6.78 22.48 -16.69
C ARG A 352 5.47 21.77 -16.98
N ALA A 353 4.52 21.80 -16.05
CA ALA A 353 3.18 21.23 -16.23
C ALA A 353 2.40 21.96 -17.33
N VAL A 354 2.46 23.30 -17.35
CA VAL A 354 1.85 24.14 -18.39
C VAL A 354 2.51 23.90 -19.76
N ALA A 355 3.83 23.75 -19.80
CA ALA A 355 4.55 23.42 -21.04
C ALA A 355 4.15 22.04 -21.59
N ALA A 356 4.16 20.99 -20.76
CA ALA A 356 3.73 19.64 -21.15
C ALA A 356 2.26 19.60 -21.60
N TRP A 357 1.38 20.28 -20.88
CA TRP A 357 -0.01 20.48 -21.31
C TRP A 357 -0.09 21.16 -22.68
N GLY A 358 0.68 22.24 -22.88
CA GLY A 358 0.77 22.96 -24.14
C GLY A 358 1.24 22.08 -25.30
N HIS A 359 2.32 21.31 -25.12
CA HIS A 359 2.80 20.33 -26.09
C HIS A 359 1.69 19.31 -26.41
N TYR A 360 1.13 18.65 -25.39
CA TYR A 360 0.06 17.68 -25.57
C TYR A 360 -1.16 18.27 -26.30
N ARG A 361 -1.53 19.53 -26.06
CA ARG A 361 -2.66 20.16 -26.76
C ARG A 361 -2.40 20.42 -28.26
N ARG A 362 -1.14 20.59 -28.68
CA ARG A 362 -0.76 20.91 -30.07
C ARG A 362 -0.28 19.70 -30.88
N ALA A 363 0.52 18.82 -30.29
CA ALA A 363 1.13 17.69 -30.97
C ALA A 363 0.09 16.63 -31.38
N PRO A 364 0.32 15.85 -32.46
CA PRO A 364 -0.46 14.64 -32.75
C PRO A 364 -0.51 13.67 -31.56
N LYS A 365 -1.55 12.83 -31.50
CA LYS A 365 -1.63 11.76 -30.49
C LYS A 365 -1.27 10.43 -31.12
N SER A 366 -0.47 9.64 -30.41
CA SER A 366 -0.12 8.28 -30.78
C SER A 366 -0.24 7.37 -29.57
N SER A 367 -0.48 6.09 -29.81
CA SER A 367 -0.38 4.99 -28.84
C SER A 367 0.50 3.87 -29.43
N GLN A 368 1.53 4.29 -30.17
CA GLN A 368 2.49 3.50 -30.95
C GLN A 368 3.84 4.25 -31.00
N CYS A 369 4.25 4.81 -29.86
CA CYS A 369 5.55 5.44 -29.63
C CYS A 369 6.60 4.42 -29.13
N ASP A 370 6.17 3.34 -28.49
CA ASP A 370 7.01 2.31 -27.91
C ASP A 370 7.16 1.11 -28.86
N GLU A 371 8.18 1.14 -29.71
CA GLU A 371 8.48 0.05 -30.65
C GLU A 371 9.05 -1.22 -29.97
N GLN A 372 9.09 -1.31 -28.64
CA GLN A 372 9.64 -2.45 -27.89
C GLN A 372 11.11 -2.78 -28.27
N LYS A 373 11.86 -1.78 -28.72
CA LYS A 373 13.32 -1.83 -28.95
C LYS A 373 14.07 -1.97 -27.63
N ILE A 374 13.80 -1.07 -26.68
CA ILE A 374 14.14 -1.26 -25.27
C ILE A 374 13.36 -2.47 -24.76
N LYS A 375 14.06 -3.45 -24.19
CA LYS A 375 13.53 -4.75 -23.75
C LYS A 375 13.01 -4.64 -22.32
N ALA A 376 11.85 -3.99 -22.25
CA ALA A 376 11.18 -3.56 -21.04
C ALA A 376 9.67 -3.44 -21.33
N GLY A 377 8.84 -3.29 -20.29
CA GLY A 377 7.38 -3.17 -20.43
C GLY A 377 6.92 -2.12 -21.45
N ASP A 378 5.71 -2.31 -21.98
CA ASP A 378 5.08 -1.36 -22.91
C ASP A 378 4.57 -0.13 -22.14
N ALA A 379 5.22 1.01 -22.41
CA ALA A 379 4.91 2.27 -21.77
C ALA A 379 3.82 3.07 -22.49
N ASP A 380 3.34 2.62 -23.65
CA ASP A 380 2.26 3.30 -24.34
C ASP A 380 0.93 3.20 -23.58
N LEU A 381 0.10 4.21 -23.80
CA LEU A 381 -1.26 4.25 -23.28
C LEU A 381 -2.22 4.42 -24.46
N SER A 382 -3.36 3.73 -24.42
CA SER A 382 -4.40 3.91 -25.43
C SER A 382 -4.85 5.38 -25.49
N LEU A 383 -5.36 5.82 -26.64
CA LEU A 383 -5.89 7.18 -26.78
C LEU A 383 -7.03 7.48 -25.78
N GLU A 384 -7.74 6.45 -25.31
CA GLU A 384 -8.80 6.53 -24.30
C GLU A 384 -8.23 6.70 -22.87
N GLN A 385 -7.12 6.04 -22.55
CA GLN A 385 -6.35 6.29 -21.31
C GLN A 385 -5.72 7.69 -21.31
N GLN A 386 -5.12 8.12 -22.43
CA GLN A 386 -4.56 9.48 -22.56
C GLN A 386 -5.63 10.57 -22.41
N ALA A 387 -6.83 10.34 -22.94
CA ALA A 387 -7.97 11.24 -22.75
C ALA A 387 -8.39 11.32 -21.27
N GLY A 388 -8.42 10.19 -20.55
CA GLY A 388 -8.64 10.17 -19.09
C GLY A 388 -7.58 10.95 -18.30
N LEU A 389 -6.29 10.69 -18.56
CA LEU A 389 -5.18 11.44 -17.96
C LEU A 389 -5.21 12.94 -18.30
N SER A 390 -5.74 13.34 -19.45
CA SER A 390 -5.91 14.76 -19.77
C SER A 390 -6.93 15.47 -18.88
N VAL A 391 -7.92 14.75 -18.35
CA VAL A 391 -8.82 15.28 -17.32
C VAL A 391 -8.10 15.41 -15.97
N VAL A 392 -7.27 14.42 -15.60
CA VAL A 392 -6.42 14.46 -14.39
C VAL A 392 -5.48 15.66 -14.41
N ALA A 393 -4.75 15.85 -15.51
CA ALA A 393 -3.86 16.99 -15.68
C ALA A 393 -4.62 18.32 -15.62
N ALA A 394 -5.79 18.43 -16.28
CA ALA A 394 -6.62 19.64 -16.21
C ALA A 394 -7.13 19.93 -14.79
N VAL A 395 -7.49 18.91 -14.00
CA VAL A 395 -7.88 19.09 -12.58
C VAL A 395 -6.75 19.71 -11.78
N TYR A 396 -5.55 19.14 -11.83
CA TYR A 396 -4.43 19.63 -11.03
C TYR A 396 -3.93 20.99 -11.52
N LEU A 397 -3.90 21.22 -12.84
CA LEU A 397 -3.62 22.53 -13.41
C LEU A 397 -4.66 23.58 -13.00
N PHE A 398 -5.95 23.24 -12.96
CA PHE A 398 -6.98 24.15 -12.45
C PHE A 398 -6.79 24.48 -10.97
N ALA A 399 -6.54 23.46 -10.13
CA ALA A 399 -6.33 23.65 -8.69
C ALA A 399 -5.10 24.51 -8.37
N LEU A 400 -4.05 24.36 -9.18
CA LEU A 400 -2.78 25.07 -9.07
C LEU A 400 -2.86 26.52 -9.59
N THR A 401 -3.31 26.70 -10.83
CA THR A 401 -3.23 28.00 -11.55
C THR A 401 -4.48 28.85 -11.45
N ARG A 402 -5.64 28.25 -11.13
CA ARG A 402 -6.98 28.86 -11.17
C ARG A 402 -7.44 29.35 -12.55
N GLU A 403 -6.72 29.01 -13.62
CA GLU A 403 -7.05 29.44 -14.99
C GLU A 403 -8.38 28.83 -15.48
N PRO A 404 -9.39 29.66 -15.87
CA PRO A 404 -10.73 29.19 -16.27
C PRO A 404 -10.75 28.25 -17.49
N ALA A 405 -9.70 28.26 -18.30
CA ALA A 405 -9.52 27.35 -19.42
C ALA A 405 -9.52 25.87 -18.99
N TYR A 406 -8.91 25.55 -17.84
CA TYR A 406 -8.86 24.18 -17.33
C TYR A 406 -10.22 23.71 -16.79
N ALA A 407 -10.95 24.55 -16.05
CA ALA A 407 -12.32 24.24 -15.63
C ALA A 407 -13.26 24.02 -16.84
N SER A 408 -13.11 24.84 -17.87
CA SER A 408 -13.84 24.69 -19.13
C SER A 408 -13.48 23.38 -19.85
N TYR A 409 -12.20 22.98 -19.82
CA TYR A 409 -11.74 21.71 -20.35
C TYR A 409 -12.37 20.53 -19.61
N ILE A 410 -12.33 20.53 -18.27
CA ILE A 410 -12.93 19.48 -17.41
C ILE A 410 -14.43 19.35 -17.69
N ARG A 411 -15.17 20.47 -17.75
CA ARG A 411 -16.62 20.46 -18.05
C ARG A 411 -16.94 19.70 -19.34
N ALA A 412 -16.15 19.96 -20.39
CA ALA A 412 -16.30 19.36 -21.72
C ALA A 412 -15.78 17.91 -21.81
N HIS A 413 -14.71 17.55 -21.10
CA HIS A 413 -14.00 16.28 -21.31
C HIS A 413 -14.12 15.27 -20.16
N LYS A 414 -14.76 15.58 -19.03
CA LYS A 414 -14.92 14.66 -17.87
C LYS A 414 -15.43 13.25 -18.25
N ASN A 415 -16.19 13.12 -19.34
CA ASN A 415 -16.73 11.86 -19.83
C ASN A 415 -15.64 10.91 -20.39
N ALA A 416 -14.44 11.40 -20.69
CA ALA A 416 -13.29 10.60 -21.11
C ALA A 416 -12.52 9.96 -19.93
N ALA A 417 -12.81 10.39 -18.70
CA ALA A 417 -12.20 9.87 -17.48
C ALA A 417 -13.15 8.91 -16.76
N GLN A 418 -12.59 7.89 -16.12
CA GLN A 418 -13.31 7.12 -15.11
C GLN A 418 -13.61 8.06 -13.92
N PRO A 419 -14.85 8.06 -13.38
CA PRO A 419 -15.90 7.05 -13.52
C PRO A 419 -16.91 7.28 -14.65
N PHE A 420 -16.84 8.36 -15.41
CA PHE A 420 -17.84 8.64 -16.46
C PHE A 420 -17.63 7.77 -17.71
N GLY A 421 -16.42 7.26 -17.91
CA GLY A 421 -16.12 6.22 -18.88
C GLY A 421 -16.77 4.86 -18.56
N PRO A 422 -16.60 3.86 -19.46
CA PRO A 422 -17.30 2.58 -19.39
C PRO A 422 -16.87 1.68 -18.23
N GLY A 423 -15.69 1.92 -17.61
CA GLY A 423 -15.22 1.15 -16.46
C GLY A 423 -15.93 1.50 -15.14
N GLY A 424 -16.60 2.66 -15.08
CA GLY A 424 -17.15 3.20 -13.84
C GLY A 424 -16.04 3.50 -12.82
N TRP A 425 -16.39 3.59 -11.55
CA TRP A 425 -15.36 3.55 -10.50
C TRP A 425 -14.68 2.17 -10.49
N ASN A 426 -13.36 2.13 -10.41
CA ASN A 426 -12.56 0.89 -10.47
C ASN A 426 -11.17 1.08 -9.85
N GLY A 427 -10.49 -0.02 -9.52
CA GLY A 427 -9.14 -0.03 -8.95
C GLY A 427 -7.99 -0.02 -9.96
N TYR A 428 -8.25 0.23 -11.25
CA TYR A 428 -7.26 0.18 -12.33
C TYR A 428 -6.86 1.55 -12.87
N ARG A 429 -7.76 2.53 -12.81
CA ARG A 429 -7.54 3.95 -13.18
C ARG A 429 -7.98 4.88 -12.03
N PRO A 430 -7.44 4.69 -10.82
CA PRO A 430 -7.91 5.35 -9.60
C PRO A 430 -7.67 6.87 -9.63
N ALA A 431 -6.52 7.32 -10.16
CA ALA A 431 -6.13 8.73 -10.24
C ALA A 431 -7.14 9.60 -11.00
N GLU A 432 -7.88 9.04 -11.96
CA GLU A 432 -8.94 9.74 -12.71
C GLU A 432 -10.13 10.10 -11.83
N GLY A 433 -10.64 9.10 -11.10
CA GLY A 433 -11.73 9.30 -10.15
C GLY A 433 -11.32 10.17 -8.96
N GLU A 434 -10.13 9.94 -8.42
CA GLU A 434 -9.57 10.73 -7.32
C GLU A 434 -9.40 12.21 -7.69
N ALA A 435 -8.89 12.50 -8.89
CA ALA A 435 -8.79 13.86 -9.39
C ALA A 435 -10.18 14.50 -9.51
N LEU A 436 -11.17 13.80 -10.05
CA LEU A 436 -12.54 14.33 -10.13
C LEU A 436 -13.17 14.59 -8.75
N VAL A 437 -13.00 13.68 -7.78
CA VAL A 437 -13.46 13.93 -6.39
C VAL A 437 -12.69 15.09 -5.75
N PHE A 438 -11.39 15.21 -5.98
CA PHE A 438 -10.62 16.37 -5.53
C PHE A 438 -11.12 17.68 -6.17
N TYR A 439 -11.38 17.70 -7.48
CA TYR A 439 -12.00 18.84 -8.15
C TYR A 439 -13.33 19.24 -7.50
N ALA A 440 -14.18 18.26 -7.17
CA ALA A 440 -15.44 18.51 -6.48
C ALA A 440 -15.28 19.18 -5.09
N THR A 441 -14.13 19.05 -4.43
CA THR A 441 -13.81 19.75 -3.16
C THR A 441 -13.43 21.23 -3.33
N LEU A 442 -12.97 21.65 -4.51
CA LEU A 442 -12.49 23.02 -4.74
C LEU A 442 -13.66 24.01 -4.72
N SER A 443 -13.50 25.15 -4.03
CA SER A 443 -14.51 26.21 -3.94
C SER A 443 -14.97 26.72 -5.32
N GLU A 444 -14.02 26.87 -6.24
CA GLU A 444 -14.18 27.42 -7.59
C GLU A 444 -14.63 26.38 -8.63
N ALA A 445 -14.87 25.13 -8.21
CA ALA A 445 -15.35 24.08 -9.11
C ALA A 445 -16.72 24.43 -9.72
N ASP A 446 -16.89 24.11 -11.00
CA ASP A 446 -18.17 24.25 -11.68
C ASP A 446 -19.27 23.47 -10.94
N PRO A 447 -20.38 24.11 -10.52
CA PRO A 447 -21.40 23.46 -9.70
C PRO A 447 -22.07 22.26 -10.39
N ALA A 448 -22.29 22.31 -11.70
CA ALA A 448 -22.93 21.22 -12.44
C ALA A 448 -21.98 20.02 -12.61
N VAL A 449 -20.68 20.29 -12.83
CA VAL A 449 -19.65 19.25 -12.84
C VAL A 449 -19.46 18.63 -11.46
N ARG A 450 -19.45 19.46 -10.39
CA ARG A 450 -19.41 18.99 -9.00
C ARG A 450 -20.58 18.04 -8.72
N SER A 451 -21.82 18.45 -8.98
CA SER A 451 -23.00 17.60 -8.76
C SER A 451 -22.91 16.30 -9.56
N ALA A 452 -22.55 16.34 -10.85
CA ALA A 452 -22.42 15.15 -11.68
C ALA A 452 -21.38 14.15 -11.15
N ILE A 453 -20.25 14.62 -10.58
CA ILE A 453 -19.22 13.76 -9.98
C ILE A 453 -19.75 13.07 -8.71
N ILE A 454 -20.46 13.82 -7.87
CA ILE A 454 -21.06 13.33 -6.63
C ILE A 454 -22.15 12.30 -6.95
N GLU A 455 -23.10 12.63 -7.83
CA GLU A 455 -24.16 11.74 -8.30
C GLU A 455 -23.58 10.45 -8.91
N ARG A 456 -22.52 10.55 -9.72
CA ARG A 456 -21.85 9.38 -10.30
C ARG A 456 -21.14 8.51 -9.26
N LYS A 457 -20.59 9.07 -8.17
CA LYS A 457 -20.10 8.25 -7.04
C LYS A 457 -21.27 7.57 -6.35
N LEU A 458 -22.28 8.32 -5.93
CA LEU A 458 -23.43 7.80 -5.17
C LEU A 458 -24.19 6.68 -5.93
N GLY A 459 -24.35 6.81 -7.25
CA GLY A 459 -24.98 5.77 -8.08
C GLY A 459 -24.20 4.45 -8.14
N ASP A 460 -22.86 4.51 -8.18
CA ASP A 460 -22.03 3.31 -8.17
C ASP A 460 -22.05 2.62 -6.78
N LEU A 461 -22.20 3.35 -5.66
CA LEU A 461 -22.30 2.75 -4.32
C LEU A 461 -23.51 1.84 -4.15
N ALA A 462 -24.64 2.20 -4.76
CA ALA A 462 -25.87 1.40 -4.70
C ALA A 462 -25.80 0.12 -5.55
N THR A 463 -24.84 0.01 -6.48
CA THR A 463 -24.85 -1.02 -7.54
C THR A 463 -23.58 -1.88 -7.56
N ARG A 464 -22.41 -1.32 -7.24
CA ARG A 464 -21.09 -1.97 -7.33
C ARG A 464 -20.66 -2.58 -5.98
N ARG A 465 -21.42 -3.58 -5.52
CA ARG A 465 -21.11 -4.38 -4.30
C ARG A 465 -19.80 -5.19 -4.38
N ASP A 466 -19.20 -5.27 -5.57
CA ASP A 466 -17.85 -5.80 -5.80
C ASP A 466 -16.77 -4.82 -5.33
N LEU A 467 -16.98 -3.52 -5.55
CA LEU A 467 -16.05 -2.45 -5.23
C LEU A 467 -16.29 -1.87 -3.83
N TYR A 468 -17.54 -1.64 -3.46
CA TYR A 468 -17.92 -0.88 -2.26
C TYR A 468 -18.57 -1.73 -1.19
N GLY A 469 -18.28 -1.40 0.07
CA GLY A 469 -18.87 -2.01 1.25
C GLY A 469 -18.20 -3.32 1.68
N PHE A 470 -18.45 -3.70 2.93
CA PHE A 470 -18.03 -5.00 3.48
C PHE A 470 -19.23 -5.94 3.53
N TYR A 471 -19.09 -7.09 2.87
CA TYR A 471 -20.13 -8.11 2.76
C TYR A 471 -19.59 -9.45 3.27
N PRO A 472 -19.86 -9.83 4.53
CA PRO A 472 -19.22 -10.98 5.17
C PRO A 472 -19.51 -12.30 4.45
N GLU A 473 -20.65 -12.41 3.77
CA GLU A 473 -21.06 -13.63 3.06
C GLU A 473 -20.27 -13.90 1.77
N ARG A 474 -19.45 -12.95 1.30
CA ARG A 474 -18.78 -13.03 -0.01
C ARG A 474 -17.38 -13.63 0.01
N ASP A 475 -16.67 -13.57 1.13
CA ASP A 475 -15.27 -13.99 1.20
C ASP A 475 -14.89 -14.45 2.62
N LEU A 476 -14.37 -15.68 2.74
CA LEU A 476 -13.98 -16.29 4.02
C LEU A 476 -12.82 -15.54 4.67
N TYR A 477 -11.91 -15.01 3.85
CA TYR A 477 -10.77 -14.20 4.23
C TYR A 477 -11.12 -12.71 4.33
N ARG A 478 -12.42 -12.40 4.37
CA ARG A 478 -13.03 -11.09 4.68
C ARG A 478 -12.67 -9.99 3.67
N SER A 479 -12.06 -10.33 2.54
CA SER A 479 -11.46 -9.34 1.63
C SER A 479 -11.82 -9.58 0.16
N TYR A 480 -13.11 -9.81 -0.12
CA TYR A 480 -13.65 -10.13 -1.45
C TYR A 480 -12.95 -9.44 -2.61
N LEU A 481 -12.43 -10.22 -3.56
CA LEU A 481 -12.22 -9.76 -4.94
C LEU A 481 -13.07 -10.64 -5.86
N PRO A 482 -13.63 -10.08 -6.95
CA PRO A 482 -14.20 -10.92 -8.01
C PRO A 482 -13.09 -11.75 -8.67
N ASP A 483 -13.41 -12.97 -9.10
CA ASP A 483 -12.40 -13.95 -9.54
C ASP A 483 -11.48 -13.45 -10.65
N GLN A 484 -11.98 -12.57 -11.54
CA GLN A 484 -11.20 -12.01 -12.64
C GLN A 484 -10.15 -10.98 -12.20
N ALA A 485 -10.22 -10.45 -10.96
CA ALA A 485 -9.21 -9.56 -10.40
C ALA A 485 -7.99 -10.30 -9.82
N TYR A 486 -8.01 -11.65 -9.76
CA TYR A 486 -6.82 -12.46 -9.47
C TYR A 486 -6.00 -12.66 -10.75
N HIS A 487 -5.40 -11.58 -11.23
CA HIS A 487 -4.39 -11.56 -12.30
C HIS A 487 -3.05 -11.02 -11.76
N TRP A 488 -2.04 -10.89 -12.62
CA TRP A 488 -0.76 -10.25 -12.29
C TRP A 488 -1.00 -8.85 -11.67
N GLY A 489 -0.57 -8.64 -10.42
CA GLY A 489 -0.82 -7.41 -9.68
C GLY A 489 -2.14 -7.35 -8.90
N SER A 490 -2.78 -8.48 -8.59
CA SER A 490 -4.03 -8.54 -7.81
C SER A 490 -3.93 -7.87 -6.43
N ASN A 491 -2.76 -7.87 -5.79
CA ASN A 491 -2.53 -7.17 -4.52
C ASN A 491 -2.66 -5.64 -4.65
N ARG A 492 -2.23 -5.05 -5.78
CA ARG A 492 -2.49 -3.63 -6.11
C ARG A 492 -3.99 -3.38 -6.16
N VAL A 493 -4.73 -4.19 -6.92
CA VAL A 493 -6.19 -4.04 -7.06
C VAL A 493 -6.89 -4.12 -5.70
N ARG A 494 -6.45 -5.02 -4.81
CA ARG A 494 -6.94 -5.14 -3.43
C ARG A 494 -6.68 -3.87 -2.61
N ALA A 495 -5.46 -3.35 -2.64
CA ALA A 495 -5.07 -2.13 -1.91
C ALA A 495 -5.83 -0.89 -2.42
N GLN A 496 -6.06 -0.81 -3.74
CA GLN A 496 -6.86 0.24 -4.38
C GLN A 496 -8.32 0.18 -3.95
N ILE A 497 -8.94 -1.00 -3.94
CA ILE A 497 -10.32 -1.18 -3.47
C ILE A 497 -10.45 -0.72 -2.00
N GLY A 498 -9.49 -1.06 -1.14
CA GLY A 498 -9.45 -0.56 0.23
C GLY A 498 -9.40 0.98 0.30
N SER A 499 -8.50 1.59 -0.46
CA SER A 499 -8.33 3.06 -0.50
C SER A 499 -9.60 3.77 -0.99
N ILE A 500 -10.21 3.28 -2.07
CA ILE A 500 -11.45 3.80 -2.68
C ILE A 500 -12.63 3.80 -1.69
N ASN A 501 -12.68 2.85 -0.76
CA ASN A 501 -13.72 2.80 0.28
C ASN A 501 -13.51 3.87 1.36
N LEU A 502 -12.27 4.15 1.77
CA LEU A 502 -11.99 5.17 2.80
C LEU A 502 -12.06 6.61 2.28
N GLU A 503 -11.86 6.82 0.97
CA GLU A 503 -12.09 8.13 0.34
C GLU A 503 -13.55 8.60 0.46
N LEU A 504 -14.51 7.68 0.59
CA LEU A 504 -15.92 8.02 0.83
C LEU A 504 -16.15 8.73 2.17
N ALA A 505 -15.31 8.47 3.17
CA ALA A 505 -15.39 9.15 4.46
C ALA A 505 -14.72 10.55 4.44
N GLN A 506 -13.97 10.88 3.38
CA GLN A 506 -13.21 12.13 3.25
C GLN A 506 -13.72 13.01 2.09
N ALA A 507 -14.68 12.53 1.30
CA ALA A 507 -15.26 13.26 0.17
C ALA A 507 -16.27 14.35 0.63
N PRO A 508 -16.62 15.34 -0.22
CA PRO A 508 -17.57 16.41 0.11
C PRO A 508 -18.99 15.94 0.52
N PHE A 509 -19.32 14.69 0.22
CA PHE A 509 -20.60 14.04 0.47
C PHE A 509 -20.45 12.89 1.48
N ALA A 510 -19.52 13.05 2.45
CA ALA A 510 -19.03 12.01 3.34
C ALA A 510 -20.12 11.05 3.86
N ILE A 511 -19.89 9.75 3.69
CA ILE A 511 -20.89 8.71 3.97
C ILE A 511 -20.47 7.90 5.19
N GLU A 512 -21.26 8.00 6.25
CA GLU A 512 -21.05 7.26 7.50
C GLU A 512 -21.57 5.82 7.39
N ASP A 513 -20.82 4.97 6.70
CA ASP A 513 -20.98 3.51 6.76
C ASP A 513 -19.68 2.84 7.26
N ALA A 514 -19.79 2.18 8.42
CA ALA A 514 -18.70 1.40 9.02
C ALA A 514 -18.24 0.23 8.12
N SER A 515 -19.08 -0.23 7.18
CA SER A 515 -18.73 -1.26 6.21
C SER A 515 -17.57 -0.81 5.31
N TYR A 516 -17.46 0.46 4.94
CA TYR A 516 -16.37 0.99 4.12
C TYR A 516 -15.02 0.97 4.86
N ARG A 517 -15.00 1.36 6.15
CA ARG A 517 -13.78 1.24 6.98
C ARG A 517 -13.40 -0.23 7.20
N THR A 518 -14.39 -1.09 7.41
CA THR A 518 -14.16 -2.54 7.56
C THR A 518 -13.58 -3.14 6.28
N ARG A 519 -14.14 -2.80 5.11
CA ARG A 519 -13.68 -3.23 3.78
C ARG A 519 -12.22 -2.87 3.51
N ALA A 520 -11.80 -1.68 3.92
CA ALA A 520 -10.42 -1.23 3.79
C ALA A 520 -9.48 -1.90 4.80
N LEU A 521 -9.94 -2.09 6.04
CA LEU A 521 -9.15 -2.78 7.07
C LEU A 521 -8.91 -4.25 6.71
N THR A 522 -9.94 -4.96 6.24
CA THR A 522 -9.78 -6.38 5.88
C THR A 522 -8.97 -6.56 4.61
N ALA A 523 -9.01 -5.61 3.67
CA ALA A 523 -8.07 -5.56 2.54
C ALA A 523 -6.61 -5.43 3.01
N LEU A 524 -6.35 -4.64 4.05
CA LEU A 524 -5.03 -4.52 4.65
C LEU A 524 -4.61 -5.80 5.40
N GLN A 525 -5.48 -6.33 6.26
CA GLN A 525 -5.25 -7.57 7.03
C GLN A 525 -4.99 -8.77 6.12
N TYR A 526 -5.63 -8.83 4.94
CA TYR A 526 -5.35 -9.85 3.93
C TYR A 526 -3.90 -9.79 3.42
N LEU A 527 -3.38 -8.59 3.19
CA LEU A 527 -1.98 -8.39 2.79
C LEU A 527 -1.00 -8.74 3.91
N HIS A 528 -1.46 -8.74 5.16
CA HIS A 528 -0.70 -9.07 6.37
C HIS A 528 -0.88 -10.51 6.88
N GLY A 529 -1.46 -11.42 6.09
CA GLY A 529 -1.57 -12.85 6.44
C GLY A 529 -2.98 -13.38 6.71
N VAL A 530 -4.04 -12.55 6.69
CA VAL A 530 -5.43 -13.04 6.70
C VAL A 530 -5.84 -13.46 5.29
N ASN A 531 -5.14 -14.45 4.74
CA ASN A 531 -5.34 -15.00 3.39
C ASN A 531 -5.15 -16.54 3.39
N PRO A 532 -5.52 -17.27 2.32
CA PRO A 532 -5.46 -18.74 2.31
C PRO A 532 -4.07 -19.33 2.46
N LEU A 533 -3.01 -18.56 2.20
CA LEU A 533 -1.63 -19.00 2.36
C LEU A 533 -1.13 -18.73 3.79
N GLY A 534 -1.68 -17.72 4.45
CA GLY A 534 -1.20 -17.15 5.71
C GLY A 534 0.18 -16.53 5.59
N VAL A 535 0.42 -15.82 4.49
CA VAL A 535 1.69 -15.16 4.19
C VAL A 535 1.47 -13.66 4.16
N VAL A 536 2.32 -12.89 4.84
CA VAL A 536 2.46 -11.45 4.65
C VAL A 536 3.02 -11.24 3.24
N TYR A 537 2.27 -10.60 2.33
CA TYR A 537 2.67 -10.38 0.93
C TYR A 537 3.78 -9.32 0.73
N LEU A 538 4.42 -8.91 1.82
CA LEU A 538 5.59 -8.05 1.82
C LEU A 538 6.85 -8.92 2.01
N SER A 539 7.94 -8.56 1.33
CA SER A 539 9.24 -9.24 1.50
C SER A 539 9.80 -9.12 2.92
N ASN A 540 10.41 -10.19 3.43
CA ASN A 540 11.34 -10.19 4.57
C ASN A 540 10.89 -9.42 5.83
N MET A 541 9.61 -9.52 6.23
CA MET A 541 9.06 -8.73 7.35
C MET A 541 9.32 -9.33 8.75
N TYR A 542 10.19 -10.34 8.85
CA TYR A 542 10.49 -11.06 10.09
C TYR A 542 10.96 -10.15 11.23
N ALA A 543 11.83 -9.18 10.91
CA ALA A 543 12.32 -8.19 11.88
C ALA A 543 11.21 -7.24 12.41
N LEU A 544 10.04 -7.22 11.78
CA LEU A 544 8.87 -6.42 12.17
C LEU A 544 7.72 -7.26 12.75
N GLY A 545 7.97 -8.53 13.07
CA GLY A 545 7.05 -9.39 13.82
C GLY A 545 6.25 -10.39 12.97
N ALA A 546 6.37 -10.36 11.64
CA ALA A 546 5.79 -11.41 10.81
C ALA A 546 6.49 -12.75 11.07
N GLU A 547 5.74 -13.83 11.31
CA GLU A 547 6.31 -15.19 11.40
C GLU A 547 6.35 -15.88 10.03
N ARG A 548 5.59 -15.38 9.03
CA ARG A 548 5.53 -15.89 7.66
C ARG A 548 5.37 -14.77 6.65
N SER A 549 6.46 -14.38 6.01
CA SER A 549 6.55 -13.35 4.96
C SER A 549 6.86 -13.97 3.59
N VAL A 550 6.75 -13.17 2.53
CA VAL A 550 7.40 -13.48 1.23
C VAL A 550 8.91 -13.52 1.42
N ASN A 551 9.55 -14.55 0.88
CA ASN A 551 10.98 -14.78 1.02
C ASN A 551 11.76 -14.46 -0.26
N GLU A 552 11.13 -14.68 -1.41
CA GLU A 552 11.74 -14.64 -2.74
C GLU A 552 10.90 -13.72 -3.64
N ILE A 553 11.54 -12.72 -4.26
CA ILE A 553 10.87 -11.77 -5.16
C ILE A 553 11.56 -11.71 -6.51
N PHE A 554 10.80 -11.72 -7.61
CA PHE A 554 11.38 -11.52 -8.92
C PHE A 554 11.93 -10.09 -9.03
N HIS A 555 13.26 -9.97 -8.97
CA HIS A 555 13.96 -8.69 -9.04
C HIS A 555 15.41 -8.91 -9.50
N GLY A 556 15.89 -8.11 -10.46
CA GLY A 556 17.26 -8.17 -10.97
C GLY A 556 18.36 -7.96 -9.91
N TRP A 557 18.07 -7.23 -8.82
CA TRP A 557 18.96 -7.19 -7.66
C TRP A 557 18.83 -8.46 -6.82
N PHE A 558 17.61 -8.86 -6.46
CA PHE A 558 17.34 -9.95 -5.52
C PHE A 558 17.08 -11.30 -6.22
N ALA A 559 17.92 -11.59 -7.22
CA ALA A 559 17.75 -12.71 -8.13
C ALA A 559 18.08 -14.08 -7.52
N ASP A 560 17.52 -15.12 -8.14
CA ASP A 560 17.76 -16.55 -7.87
C ASP A 560 19.26 -16.87 -7.77
N GLY A 561 19.66 -17.64 -6.74
CA GLY A 561 21.04 -18.06 -6.50
C GLY A 561 22.00 -16.97 -6.01
N THR A 562 21.52 -15.74 -5.73
CA THR A 562 22.34 -14.66 -5.14
C THR A 562 22.32 -14.68 -3.60
N ALA A 563 23.18 -13.86 -2.97
CA ALA A 563 23.12 -13.62 -1.52
C ALA A 563 21.77 -13.03 -1.05
N PHE A 564 20.99 -12.47 -1.97
CA PHE A 564 19.71 -11.81 -1.73
C PHE A 564 18.49 -12.66 -2.07
N ASP A 565 18.70 -13.87 -2.58
CA ASP A 565 17.69 -14.74 -3.16
C ASP A 565 16.50 -14.99 -2.20
N ASN A 566 16.77 -15.57 -1.03
CA ASN A 566 15.77 -15.96 -0.06
C ASN A 566 16.00 -15.33 1.33
N ALA A 567 14.95 -14.75 1.93
CA ALA A 567 14.98 -14.08 3.23
C ALA A 567 15.42 -14.93 4.44
N LEU A 568 15.32 -16.26 4.36
CA LEU A 568 15.62 -17.18 5.47
C LEU A 568 16.85 -18.07 5.23
N THR A 569 17.17 -18.38 3.97
CA THR A 569 18.26 -19.32 3.63
C THR A 569 19.48 -18.67 2.98
N SER A 570 19.35 -17.46 2.43
CA SER A 570 20.48 -16.71 1.87
C SER A 570 21.10 -15.76 2.90
N ALA A 571 22.31 -15.27 2.63
CA ALA A 571 23.07 -14.45 3.60
C ALA A 571 22.44 -13.06 3.89
N CYS A 572 21.55 -12.58 3.01
CA CYS A 572 20.93 -11.25 3.11
C CYS A 572 19.41 -11.29 2.85
N GLY A 573 18.98 -12.03 1.82
CA GLY A 573 17.60 -11.96 1.32
C GLY A 573 17.25 -10.61 0.67
N PRO A 574 16.00 -10.42 0.20
CA PRO A 574 15.51 -9.12 -0.24
C PRO A 574 15.30 -8.17 0.96
N PRO A 575 15.35 -6.84 0.78
CA PRO A 575 15.03 -5.88 1.84
C PRO A 575 13.60 -6.03 2.34
N PRO A 576 13.29 -5.65 3.59
CA PRO A 576 11.93 -5.67 4.12
C PRO A 576 11.02 -4.67 3.41
N GLY A 577 9.81 -5.10 3.04
CA GLY A 577 8.69 -4.21 2.74
C GLY A 577 8.19 -4.14 1.29
N TYR A 578 8.78 -4.87 0.33
CA TYR A 578 8.31 -4.90 -1.06
C TYR A 578 6.99 -5.66 -1.17
N LEU A 579 5.91 -5.01 -1.60
CA LEU A 579 4.65 -5.67 -1.92
C LEU A 579 4.72 -6.36 -3.29
N VAL A 580 4.57 -7.68 -3.30
CA VAL A 580 4.52 -8.47 -4.54
C VAL A 580 3.16 -8.41 -5.25
N GLY A 581 3.14 -8.71 -6.55
CA GLY A 581 1.94 -8.73 -7.38
C GLY A 581 0.80 -9.59 -6.84
N GLY A 582 1.10 -10.74 -6.22
CA GLY A 582 0.14 -11.59 -5.52
C GLY A 582 -0.48 -12.68 -6.39
N PRO A 583 -1.59 -13.31 -5.93
CA PRO A 583 -2.18 -14.45 -6.63
C PRO A 583 -2.70 -14.10 -8.03
N ASN A 584 -2.38 -14.94 -9.02
CA ASN A 584 -2.71 -14.77 -10.43
C ASN A 584 -3.26 -16.09 -11.00
N ALA A 585 -4.58 -16.19 -11.11
CA ALA A 585 -5.29 -17.34 -11.69
C ALA A 585 -5.03 -17.49 -13.21
N ALA A 586 -4.57 -16.44 -13.88
CA ALA A 586 -4.20 -16.42 -15.29
C ALA A 586 -2.71 -16.70 -15.54
N TYR A 587 -1.94 -17.07 -14.51
CA TYR A 587 -0.50 -17.32 -14.62
C TYR A 587 -0.14 -18.31 -15.74
N SER A 588 0.79 -17.88 -16.60
CA SER A 588 1.05 -18.46 -17.91
C SER A 588 2.25 -19.42 -17.95
N GLY A 589 3.03 -19.51 -16.87
CA GLY A 589 4.20 -20.38 -16.77
C GLY A 589 3.87 -21.88 -16.53
N PRO A 590 4.90 -22.73 -16.33
CA PRO A 590 4.73 -24.18 -16.22
C PRO A 590 4.26 -24.65 -14.83
N LEU A 591 4.52 -23.89 -13.77
CA LEU A 591 4.48 -24.38 -12.38
C LEU A 591 3.05 -24.54 -11.81
N SER A 592 2.92 -25.46 -10.85
CA SER A 592 1.66 -25.83 -10.20
C SER A 592 1.96 -26.18 -8.72
N PRO A 593 1.61 -25.33 -7.74
CA PRO A 593 1.12 -23.95 -7.90
C PRO A 593 2.11 -23.04 -8.64
N PRO A 594 1.66 -21.92 -9.25
CA PRO A 594 0.30 -21.34 -9.19
C PRO A 594 -0.82 -22.07 -9.96
N ARG A 595 -0.53 -22.77 -11.06
CA ARG A 595 -1.60 -23.32 -11.93
C ARG A 595 -2.44 -24.38 -11.23
N ARG A 596 -3.70 -24.47 -11.67
CA ARG A 596 -4.70 -25.50 -11.26
C ARG A 596 -5.13 -25.43 -9.79
N HIS A 597 -5.10 -24.23 -9.21
CA HIS A 597 -5.60 -23.96 -7.85
C HIS A 597 -6.69 -22.88 -7.87
N PRO A 598 -7.49 -22.77 -6.80
CA PRO A 598 -8.44 -21.67 -6.63
C PRO A 598 -7.77 -20.30 -6.75
N PRO A 599 -8.46 -19.26 -7.25
CA PRO A 599 -7.88 -17.92 -7.52
C PRO A 599 -6.99 -17.33 -6.41
N GLN A 600 -7.40 -17.42 -5.14
CA GLN A 600 -6.62 -16.90 -4.01
C GLN A 600 -5.37 -17.74 -3.68
N LYS A 601 -5.34 -19.02 -4.10
CA LYS A 601 -4.22 -19.95 -3.95
C LYS A 601 -3.38 -20.10 -5.22
N ALA A 602 -3.68 -19.32 -6.27
CA ALA A 602 -2.90 -19.26 -7.49
C ALA A 602 -1.63 -18.41 -7.27
N TYR A 603 -0.77 -18.86 -6.34
CA TYR A 603 0.43 -18.19 -5.89
C TYR A 603 1.49 -19.21 -5.48
N ARG A 604 2.76 -18.82 -5.59
CA ARG A 604 3.92 -19.50 -5.00
C ARG A 604 4.94 -18.41 -4.64
N ASP A 605 5.74 -18.65 -3.61
CA ASP A 605 6.92 -17.84 -3.24
C ASP A 605 8.11 -18.44 -4.04
N TRP A 606 8.64 -17.68 -5.00
CA TRP A 606 9.85 -17.95 -5.81
C TRP A 606 10.19 -16.77 -6.74
N ASN A 607 11.44 -16.66 -7.17
CA ASN A 607 11.95 -15.59 -8.06
C ASN A 607 12.53 -16.12 -9.40
N GLY A 608 12.28 -17.39 -9.75
CA GLY A 608 12.80 -18.02 -10.96
C GLY A 608 12.35 -17.34 -12.26
N GLY A 609 13.30 -17.06 -13.16
CA GLY A 609 13.09 -16.34 -14.42
C GLY A 609 12.38 -17.15 -15.51
N TRP A 610 12.83 -17.07 -16.77
CA TRP A 610 12.30 -17.91 -17.85
C TRP A 610 12.85 -19.36 -17.71
N PRO A 611 12.03 -20.42 -17.88
CA PRO A 611 10.64 -20.43 -18.37
C PRO A 611 9.57 -20.34 -17.27
N ASP A 612 9.96 -20.18 -16.00
CA ASP A 612 9.07 -20.25 -14.84
C ASP A 612 8.16 -19.03 -14.66
N ARG A 613 8.55 -17.84 -15.13
CA ARG A 613 7.73 -16.61 -15.15
C ARG A 613 7.24 -16.15 -13.77
N SER A 614 8.09 -16.22 -12.74
CA SER A 614 7.75 -15.76 -11.38
C SER A 614 7.28 -14.29 -11.33
N TRP A 615 7.72 -13.46 -12.28
CA TRP A 615 7.31 -12.05 -12.39
C TRP A 615 5.79 -11.85 -12.37
N GLU A 616 5.03 -12.78 -12.95
CA GLU A 616 3.56 -12.75 -12.97
C GLU A 616 2.90 -12.92 -11.57
N ILE A 617 3.69 -13.17 -10.52
CA ILE A 617 3.28 -13.52 -9.15
C ILE A 617 4.06 -12.73 -8.09
N THR A 618 5.41 -12.80 -8.11
CA THR A 618 6.29 -12.33 -7.03
C THR A 618 7.06 -11.05 -7.36
N GLU A 619 6.92 -10.49 -8.57
CA GLU A 619 7.49 -9.19 -8.88
C GLU A 619 6.79 -8.08 -8.07
N PRO A 620 7.54 -7.16 -7.43
CA PRO A 620 7.01 -5.94 -6.88
C PRO A 620 6.93 -4.83 -7.93
N SER A 621 6.16 -3.76 -7.68
CA SER A 621 6.30 -2.52 -8.45
C SER A 621 6.00 -1.29 -7.62
N ILE A 622 6.48 -0.12 -8.06
CA ILE A 622 6.18 1.19 -7.45
C ILE A 622 4.67 1.45 -7.38
N SER A 623 3.89 0.98 -8.36
CA SER A 623 2.42 1.10 -8.35
C SER A 623 1.75 0.21 -7.29
N TYR A 624 2.29 -0.99 -7.06
CA TYR A 624 1.82 -1.90 -6.00
C TYR A 624 2.14 -1.28 -4.64
N GLN A 625 3.38 -0.80 -4.50
CA GLN A 625 3.91 -0.20 -3.28
C GLN A 625 3.13 1.06 -2.87
N ALA A 626 2.93 2.01 -3.79
CA ALA A 626 2.18 3.23 -3.51
C ALA A 626 0.71 2.95 -3.16
N SER A 627 0.10 1.94 -3.78
CA SER A 627 -1.27 1.51 -3.44
C SER A 627 -1.37 0.97 -2.02
N TYR A 628 -0.41 0.13 -1.61
CA TYR A 628 -0.34 -0.39 -0.25
C TYR A 628 -0.03 0.71 0.78
N VAL A 629 0.98 1.54 0.53
CA VAL A 629 1.36 2.70 1.36
C VAL A 629 0.14 3.61 1.56
N LYS A 630 -0.59 3.93 0.48
CA LYS A 630 -1.78 4.76 0.54
C LYS A 630 -2.89 4.14 1.39
N LEU A 631 -3.15 2.83 1.27
CA LEU A 631 -4.12 2.13 2.11
C LEU A 631 -3.69 2.13 3.58
N LEU A 632 -2.46 1.68 3.87
CA LEU A 632 -1.86 1.60 5.20
C LEU A 632 -1.86 2.97 5.91
N SER A 633 -1.60 4.05 5.17
CA SER A 633 -1.62 5.43 5.68
C SER A 633 -2.94 5.82 6.35
N LYS A 634 -4.07 5.20 5.99
CA LYS A 634 -5.37 5.47 6.61
C LYS A 634 -5.53 4.79 7.99
N PHE A 635 -4.63 3.89 8.35
CA PHE A 635 -4.63 3.11 9.60
C PHE A 635 -3.46 3.45 10.55
N ILE A 636 -2.62 4.44 10.20
CA ILE A 636 -1.72 5.09 11.16
C ILE A 636 -2.54 6.06 12.03
N ASP A 637 -2.12 6.35 13.26
CA ASP A 637 -2.73 7.37 14.12
C ASP A 637 -1.82 8.59 14.26
#